data_AF-A0A956APT5-F1
#
_entry.id   AF-A0A956APT5-F1
#
_cell.length_a   1.000
_cell.length_b   1.000
_cell.length_c   1.000
_cell.angle_alpha   90.00
_cell.angle_beta   90.00
_cell.angle_gamma   90.00
#
_symmetry.space_group_name_H-M   'P 1'
#
loop_
_entity.id
_entity.type
_entity.pdbx_description
1 polymer ?
#
loop_
_entity_poly.entity_id
_entity_poly.type
_entity_poly.pdbx_seq_one_letter_code
_entity_poly.pdbx_strand_id
1 'polypeptide(L)'
;MSARDWDPRRHVAISLGLLALLGAVAFAWASYVPHTFILRDGRFYTNVAATLTESLSIEQPFARSWYGGDLGWNYNLDAGWSNIAQGRNGEHLPKHPLLLPVLSAPFFYALGLPGQLLFNVLTFFVMGACAFGVARRYVDEEDEAAAGIAALALPLGTSILTYAYDYHVDTLLLALFLGGVLAIHRGRGVLAGVLLALTVTLKPTCLMWLPAFLLLALSPQASLDRRGLLRAVGAGTLVLLAYALLNTWLFGRPYWAGYNRTLVVVDGQPGIADHVDAFSFPLRAGLERLFLGHYGIARLFALFTLALPGWALLGRRAPRYVAASVLALGCAVLVFAKYDWEGDRFLWPALALLVPALAASFAGLLRLLRAVNERARRPRPDTLALHPPPREAGFAALAVVAILVAHLATSAHPEAALAASTHGVAAQQLAAHGTFSVAGTALAPEGEPVFDDGRSQVARTRTGVLVARTSPLATLLSAPFALGGVAGLLAFHIALAALVALLLVLLSPRPPTVLAATIALAFFLPGVRERVLLGGPALMGTVALLGALVAATRGRVGAAVTLGCFAMALTETPLLALPAVAVLLVKPVRAQLAHLGAPDERRALALQLGLRALAAPTALVLGALVYWGRPLGVSLERVAVAGLEGTYAIAPATTLVTLLDGIFGGGPDPMRAVAPLLLVALPGLGLVSVGRRDLALALGVALLSLALPSVASSEPGLPLFALFLLCIPLARTLGVLGSLVDTWSHGLVDRLPPRPGLAPALSLAVLWLALLTVGAGRRALADSAFDIATPEAVRHARVTLSHGRRGALVPCDFLAWEYLSWECASFDRGVTLTGLATATPEHLGPDGQPALHLGTDERGRARTIHFDDVRLSDQLALTVRLDPRSVRAATLSVLLDDVLVHEVALDTLGEPGEQQPLEIDTRGRRGERATLSLRLTSERGYASVWLRGGPR
;
A
#
# COMPACT_ATOMS: atom_id res chain seq x y z
N MET A 1 32.78 9.83 -17.20
CA MET A 1 31.70 10.49 -17.96
C MET A 1 31.71 11.97 -17.63
N SER A 2 31.72 12.84 -18.63
CA SER A 2 31.62 14.29 -18.40
C SER A 2 30.19 14.63 -17.98
N ALA A 3 30.01 15.61 -17.09
CA ALA A 3 28.70 16.06 -16.61
C ALA A 3 27.77 16.66 -17.70
N ARG A 4 28.14 16.59 -18.99
CA ARG A 4 27.41 17.19 -20.12
C ARG A 4 26.30 16.32 -20.70
N ASP A 5 26.27 15.00 -20.45
CA ASP A 5 25.20 14.10 -20.91
C ASP A 5 24.10 13.86 -19.85
N TRP A 6 24.17 14.56 -18.72
CA TRP A 6 23.17 14.48 -17.66
C TRP A 6 21.90 15.24 -18.11
N ASP A 7 20.84 14.51 -18.49
CA ASP A 7 19.49 15.08 -18.65
C ASP A 7 18.74 14.96 -17.31
N PRO A 8 18.81 15.97 -16.42
CA PRO A 8 18.19 15.92 -15.10
C PRO A 8 16.68 15.61 -15.15
N ARG A 9 16.01 15.85 -16.29
CA ARG A 9 14.57 15.68 -16.46
C ARG A 9 14.14 14.22 -16.61
N ARG A 10 14.99 13.35 -17.18
CA ARG A 10 14.70 11.91 -17.30
C ARG A 10 14.71 11.21 -15.94
N HIS A 11 15.63 11.58 -15.08
CA HIS A 11 15.76 11.00 -13.74
C HIS A 11 14.55 11.33 -12.84
N VAL A 12 13.94 12.51 -12.99
CA VAL A 12 12.75 12.87 -12.18
C VAL A 12 11.57 11.94 -12.48
N ALA A 13 11.34 11.57 -13.74
CA ALA A 13 10.26 10.66 -14.10
C ALA A 13 10.47 9.25 -13.51
N ILE A 14 11.70 8.73 -13.57
CA ILE A 14 12.06 7.45 -12.97
C ILE A 14 11.90 7.51 -11.46
N SER A 15 12.39 8.57 -10.80
CA SER A 15 12.24 8.74 -9.35
C SER A 15 10.78 8.84 -8.92
N LEU A 16 9.91 9.52 -9.69
CA LEU A 16 8.48 9.58 -9.41
C LEU A 16 7.80 8.23 -9.64
N GLY A 17 8.21 7.48 -10.66
CA GLY A 17 7.79 6.08 -10.82
C GLY A 17 8.18 5.23 -9.61
N LEU A 18 9.43 5.33 -9.14
CA LEU A 18 9.89 4.61 -7.94
C LEU A 18 9.10 5.02 -6.69
N LEU A 19 8.75 6.30 -6.54
CA LEU A 19 7.91 6.78 -5.44
C LEU A 19 6.50 6.18 -5.49
N ALA A 20 5.88 6.10 -6.67
CA ALA A 20 4.58 5.45 -6.84
C ALA A 20 4.66 3.95 -6.52
N LEU A 21 5.71 3.26 -6.99
CA LEU A 21 5.96 1.86 -6.66
C LEU A 21 6.14 1.64 -5.15
N LEU A 22 6.96 2.47 -4.49
CA LEU A 22 7.18 2.36 -3.04
C LEU A 22 5.90 2.61 -2.25
N GLY A 23 5.09 3.59 -2.65
CA GLY A 23 3.77 3.82 -2.04
C GLY A 23 2.85 2.60 -2.21
N ALA A 24 2.81 2.02 -3.40
CA ALA A 24 2.04 0.81 -3.69
C ALA A 24 2.53 -0.40 -2.89
N VAL A 25 3.85 -0.62 -2.80
CA VAL A 25 4.46 -1.71 -2.03
C VAL A 25 4.21 -1.52 -0.53
N ALA A 26 4.35 -0.30 0.00
CA ALA A 26 4.07 -0.02 1.40
C ALA A 26 2.61 -0.32 1.76
N PHE A 27 1.68 0.05 0.87
CA PHE A 27 0.26 -0.28 1.04
C PHE A 27 0.02 -1.80 0.95
N ALA A 28 0.52 -2.44 -0.11
CA ALA A 28 0.38 -3.89 -0.31
C ALA A 28 0.97 -4.69 0.85
N TRP A 29 2.10 -4.25 1.41
CA TRP A 29 2.71 -4.85 2.59
C TRP A 29 1.84 -4.69 3.84
N ALA A 30 1.30 -3.50 4.08
CA ALA A 30 0.43 -3.24 5.22
C ALA A 30 -0.93 -3.98 5.12
N SER A 31 -1.40 -4.26 3.90
CA SER A 31 -2.62 -5.01 3.63
C SER A 31 -2.38 -6.51 3.44
N TYR A 32 -1.14 -6.99 3.57
CA TYR A 32 -0.79 -8.35 3.16
C TYR A 32 -1.48 -9.41 4.03
N VAL A 33 -2.43 -10.14 3.45
CA VAL A 33 -2.98 -11.39 3.97
C VAL A 33 -2.75 -12.47 2.90
N PRO A 34 -1.95 -13.52 3.17
CA PRO A 34 -1.53 -14.51 2.17
C PRO A 34 -2.59 -14.86 1.12
N HIS A 35 -2.21 -14.68 -0.15
CA HIS A 35 -3.02 -15.00 -1.33
C HIS A 35 -4.41 -14.35 -1.42
N THR A 36 -4.79 -13.41 -0.54
CA THR A 36 -6.07 -12.69 -0.67
C THR A 36 -6.04 -11.58 -1.72
N PHE A 37 -4.84 -11.17 -2.18
CA PHE A 37 -4.68 -10.19 -3.26
C PHE A 37 -5.18 -10.68 -4.62
N ILE A 38 -5.54 -11.96 -4.75
CA ILE A 38 -6.17 -12.52 -5.96
C ILE A 38 -7.66 -12.78 -5.77
N LEU A 39 -8.29 -12.27 -4.70
CA LEU A 39 -9.75 -12.37 -4.56
C LEU A 39 -10.48 -11.73 -5.77
N ARG A 40 -11.73 -12.14 -6.00
CA ARG A 40 -12.61 -11.63 -7.08
C ARG A 40 -12.11 -11.96 -8.50
N ASP A 41 -11.75 -10.95 -9.29
CA ASP A 41 -11.30 -11.13 -10.67
C ASP A 41 -9.86 -11.66 -10.73
N GLY A 42 -9.05 -11.41 -9.69
CA GLY A 42 -7.64 -11.81 -9.63
C GLY A 42 -7.45 -13.31 -9.83
N ARG A 43 -8.24 -14.15 -9.14
CA ARG A 43 -8.20 -15.61 -9.22
C ARG A 43 -8.48 -16.13 -10.62
N PHE A 44 -9.30 -15.43 -11.39
CA PHE A 44 -9.58 -15.80 -12.78
C PHE A 44 -8.37 -15.53 -13.65
N TYR A 45 -7.70 -14.39 -13.48
CA TYR A 45 -6.42 -14.14 -14.15
C TYR A 45 -5.31 -15.08 -13.68
N THR A 46 -5.31 -15.48 -12.40
CA THR A 46 -4.37 -16.46 -11.86
C THR A 46 -4.54 -17.83 -12.51
N ASN A 47 -5.78 -18.30 -12.69
CA ASN A 47 -6.10 -19.53 -13.43
C ASN A 47 -5.51 -19.52 -14.85
N VAL A 48 -5.69 -18.42 -15.58
CA VAL A 48 -5.17 -18.29 -16.95
C VAL A 48 -3.64 -18.26 -16.93
N ALA A 49 -3.02 -17.53 -16.01
CA ALA A 49 -1.56 -17.52 -15.89
C ALA A 49 -1.00 -18.91 -15.56
N ALA A 50 -1.66 -19.66 -14.67
CA ALA A 50 -1.27 -21.02 -14.31
C ALA A 50 -1.35 -21.98 -15.51
N THR A 51 -2.50 -22.06 -16.18
CA THR A 51 -2.71 -22.90 -17.38
C THR A 51 -1.73 -22.56 -18.50
N LEU A 52 -1.45 -21.27 -18.74
CA LEU A 52 -0.43 -20.84 -19.69
C LEU A 52 0.97 -21.33 -19.31
N THR A 53 1.32 -21.36 -18.02
CA THR A 53 2.66 -21.77 -17.58
C THR A 53 2.85 -23.26 -17.39
N GLU A 54 1.78 -24.00 -17.07
CA GLU A 54 1.83 -25.40 -16.66
C GLU A 54 1.48 -26.33 -17.82
N SER A 55 0.51 -25.96 -18.66
CA SER A 55 0.02 -26.81 -19.77
C SER A 55 0.12 -26.14 -21.14
N LEU A 56 0.64 -24.90 -21.23
CA LEU A 56 0.64 -24.09 -22.45
C LEU A 56 -0.75 -23.99 -23.11
N SER A 57 -1.79 -24.07 -22.29
CA SER A 57 -3.18 -24.06 -22.73
C SER A 57 -3.88 -22.79 -22.26
N ILE A 58 -4.86 -22.36 -23.05
CA ILE A 58 -5.84 -21.34 -22.66
C ILE A 58 -7.16 -21.97 -22.22
N GLU A 59 -7.34 -23.28 -22.39
CA GLU A 59 -8.51 -23.99 -21.89
C GLU A 59 -8.49 -23.95 -20.35
N GLN A 60 -9.61 -23.52 -19.78
CA GLN A 60 -9.71 -23.30 -18.35
C GLN A 60 -10.33 -24.52 -17.67
N PRO A 61 -9.75 -24.97 -16.54
CA PRO A 61 -10.46 -25.89 -15.67
C PRO A 61 -11.74 -25.18 -15.19
N PHE A 62 -12.88 -25.87 -15.29
CA PHE A 62 -14.16 -25.31 -14.89
C PHE A 62 -14.76 -26.13 -13.75
N ALA A 63 -15.31 -25.42 -12.77
CA ALA A 63 -15.99 -26.01 -11.63
C ALA A 63 -17.32 -26.62 -12.10
N ARG A 64 -17.39 -27.94 -12.29
CA ARG A 64 -18.62 -28.58 -12.81
C ARG A 64 -19.80 -28.38 -11.88
N SER A 65 -19.57 -28.35 -10.56
CA SER A 65 -20.62 -28.13 -9.56
C SER A 65 -21.21 -26.72 -9.62
N TRP A 66 -20.48 -25.72 -10.14
CA TRP A 66 -21.00 -24.37 -10.32
C TRP A 66 -22.07 -24.31 -11.40
N TYR A 67 -21.90 -25.09 -12.46
CA TYR A 67 -22.78 -25.08 -13.62
C TYR A 67 -23.76 -26.27 -13.64
N GLY A 68 -23.59 -27.26 -12.77
CA GLY A 68 -24.44 -28.42 -12.63
C GLY A 68 -24.76 -28.71 -11.17
N GLY A 69 -25.97 -28.35 -10.72
CA GLY A 69 -26.46 -28.68 -9.38
C GLY A 69 -27.33 -27.58 -8.78
N ASP A 70 -28.03 -27.94 -7.69
CA ASP A 70 -28.82 -27.02 -6.87
C ASP A 70 -28.10 -26.79 -5.54
N LEU A 71 -27.11 -25.88 -5.53
CA LEU A 71 -26.39 -25.48 -4.31
C LEU A 71 -27.16 -24.39 -3.53
N GLY A 72 -28.37 -24.06 -3.99
CA GLY A 72 -29.17 -22.90 -3.60
C GLY A 72 -28.65 -21.57 -4.15
N TRP A 73 -27.33 -21.33 -4.11
CA TRP A 73 -26.74 -20.06 -4.56
C TRP A 73 -26.39 -20.04 -6.06
N ASN A 74 -26.08 -21.20 -6.66
CA ASN A 74 -25.71 -21.32 -8.07
C ASN A 74 -26.91 -21.70 -8.97
N TYR A 75 -28.12 -21.84 -8.40
CA TYR A 75 -29.35 -22.10 -9.15
C TYR A 75 -29.59 -21.00 -10.19
N ASN A 76 -29.16 -19.78 -9.87
CA ASN A 76 -29.04 -18.64 -10.78
C ASN A 76 -27.63 -18.04 -10.67
N LEU A 77 -26.64 -18.69 -11.27
CA LEU A 77 -25.28 -18.17 -11.36
C LEU A 77 -25.22 -17.05 -12.39
N ASP A 78 -25.12 -15.80 -11.93
CA ASP A 78 -25.01 -14.65 -12.82
C ASP A 78 -23.64 -14.52 -13.48
N ALA A 79 -23.60 -13.75 -14.57
CA ALA A 79 -22.41 -13.57 -15.38
C ALA A 79 -21.24 -12.96 -14.60
N GLY A 80 -21.47 -12.20 -13.54
CA GLY A 80 -20.45 -11.60 -12.68
C GLY A 80 -19.64 -12.61 -11.87
N TRP A 81 -20.24 -13.75 -11.50
CA TRP A 81 -19.58 -14.80 -10.74
C TRP A 81 -18.92 -15.88 -11.60
N SER A 82 -19.25 -15.93 -12.90
CA SER A 82 -18.64 -16.86 -13.86
C SER A 82 -17.24 -16.43 -14.33
N ASN A 83 -16.35 -17.41 -14.53
CA ASN A 83 -15.00 -17.27 -15.06
C ASN A 83 -14.80 -17.88 -16.45
N ILE A 84 -15.81 -18.59 -16.96
CA ILE A 84 -15.73 -19.34 -18.20
C ILE A 84 -16.56 -18.66 -19.27
N ALA A 85 -15.98 -18.61 -20.47
CA ALA A 85 -16.70 -18.33 -21.70
C ALA A 85 -16.72 -19.58 -22.57
N GLN A 86 -17.83 -19.79 -23.28
CA GLN A 86 -17.92 -20.88 -24.24
C GLN A 86 -17.22 -20.49 -25.54
N GLY A 87 -16.22 -21.29 -25.93
CA GLY A 87 -15.55 -21.20 -27.22
C GLY A 87 -16.45 -21.53 -28.40
N ARG A 88 -15.92 -21.36 -29.60
CA ARG A 88 -16.62 -21.61 -30.86
C ARG A 88 -17.06 -23.07 -31.00
N ASN A 89 -16.29 -24.03 -30.51
CA ASN A 89 -16.56 -25.47 -30.63
C ASN A 89 -16.94 -26.11 -29.28
N GLY A 90 -17.32 -25.30 -28.29
CA GLY A 90 -17.70 -25.78 -26.96
C GLY A 90 -16.55 -25.87 -25.95
N GLU A 91 -15.36 -25.38 -26.31
CA GLU A 91 -14.22 -25.29 -25.39
C GLU A 91 -14.52 -24.35 -24.21
N HIS A 92 -13.92 -24.59 -23.05
CA HIS A 92 -14.02 -23.69 -21.90
C HIS A 92 -12.87 -22.69 -21.93
N LEU A 93 -13.14 -21.48 -22.39
CA LEU A 93 -12.14 -20.42 -22.55
C LEU A 93 -12.25 -19.39 -21.42
N PRO A 94 -11.22 -18.55 -21.23
CA PRO A 94 -11.28 -17.48 -20.25
C PRO A 94 -12.34 -16.47 -20.63
N LYS A 95 -13.20 -16.12 -19.67
CA LYS A 95 -14.12 -14.99 -19.81
C LYS A 95 -13.35 -13.67 -19.94
N HIS A 96 -12.33 -13.49 -19.10
CA HIS A 96 -11.57 -12.26 -18.97
C HIS A 96 -10.45 -12.13 -20.04
N PRO A 97 -9.97 -10.91 -20.32
CA PRO A 97 -8.93 -10.67 -21.33
C PRO A 97 -7.60 -11.38 -21.05
N LEU A 98 -6.97 -11.88 -22.10
CA LEU A 98 -5.73 -12.67 -22.01
C LEU A 98 -4.45 -11.85 -21.77
N LEU A 99 -4.45 -10.55 -22.07
CA LEU A 99 -3.19 -9.79 -22.07
C LEU A 99 -2.56 -9.68 -20.67
N LEU A 100 -3.34 -9.48 -19.61
CA LEU A 100 -2.81 -9.47 -18.24
C LEU A 100 -2.11 -10.78 -17.88
N PRO A 101 -2.77 -11.97 -17.96
CA PRO A 101 -2.14 -13.23 -17.61
C PRO A 101 -0.98 -13.60 -18.55
N VAL A 102 -1.02 -13.22 -19.83
CA VAL A 102 0.12 -13.42 -20.74
C VAL A 102 1.35 -12.63 -20.30
N LEU A 103 1.17 -11.38 -19.85
CA LEU A 103 2.28 -10.53 -19.41
C LEU A 103 2.79 -10.90 -18.00
N SER A 104 1.92 -11.41 -17.13
CA SER A 104 2.29 -11.78 -15.76
C SER A 104 2.72 -13.25 -15.62
N ALA A 105 2.42 -14.11 -16.60
CA ALA A 105 2.80 -15.53 -16.63
C ALA A 105 4.30 -15.78 -16.34
N PRO A 106 5.27 -15.00 -16.85
CA PRO A 106 6.69 -15.19 -16.50
C PRO A 106 6.99 -14.93 -15.03
N PHE A 107 6.30 -13.96 -14.42
CA PHE A 107 6.43 -13.67 -13.01
C PHE A 107 5.83 -14.79 -12.17
N PHE A 108 4.66 -15.31 -12.57
CA PHE A 108 4.07 -16.49 -11.96
C PHE A 108 4.97 -17.72 -12.12
N TYR A 109 5.54 -17.94 -13.31
CA TYR A 109 6.46 -19.03 -13.59
C TYR A 109 7.71 -18.98 -12.71
N ALA A 110 8.23 -17.76 -12.42
CA ALA A 110 9.41 -17.56 -11.60
C ALA A 110 9.15 -17.62 -10.09
N LEU A 111 8.06 -16.99 -9.64
CA LEU A 111 7.83 -16.67 -8.22
C LEU A 111 6.54 -17.25 -7.65
N GLY A 112 5.70 -17.91 -8.46
CA GLY A 112 4.36 -18.36 -8.09
C GLY A 112 3.39 -17.18 -7.89
N LEU A 113 2.44 -17.33 -6.97
CA LEU A 113 1.45 -16.29 -6.64
C LEU A 113 2.08 -14.91 -6.30
N PRO A 114 3.14 -14.81 -5.48
CA PRO A 114 3.82 -13.53 -5.23
C PRO A 114 4.30 -12.81 -6.50
N GLY A 115 4.61 -13.54 -7.57
CA GLY A 115 4.98 -12.95 -8.86
C GLY A 115 3.87 -12.12 -9.49
N GLN A 116 2.60 -12.51 -9.31
CA GLN A 116 1.46 -11.76 -9.82
C GLN A 116 1.27 -10.44 -9.06
N LEU A 117 1.44 -10.48 -7.73
CA LEU A 117 1.44 -9.26 -6.91
C LEU A 117 2.59 -8.32 -7.31
N LEU A 118 3.80 -8.86 -7.53
CA LEU A 118 4.95 -8.09 -8.00
C LEU A 118 4.66 -7.42 -9.34
N PHE A 119 4.11 -8.16 -10.32
CA PHE A 119 3.70 -7.59 -11.59
C PHE A 119 2.70 -6.45 -11.40
N ASN A 120 1.69 -6.65 -10.54
CA ASN A 120 0.66 -5.65 -10.28
C ASN A 120 1.26 -4.35 -9.72
N VAL A 121 2.11 -4.41 -8.68
CA VAL A 121 2.72 -3.21 -8.11
C VAL A 121 3.70 -2.53 -9.07
N LEU A 122 4.36 -3.27 -9.98
CA LEU A 122 5.20 -2.69 -11.02
C LEU A 122 4.41 -1.81 -12.00
N THR A 123 3.11 -2.03 -12.18
CA THR A 123 2.28 -1.12 -13.00
C THR A 123 2.21 0.29 -12.41
N PHE A 124 2.29 0.44 -11.07
CA PHE A 124 2.29 1.75 -10.40
C PHE A 124 3.54 2.57 -10.73
N PHE A 125 4.69 1.90 -10.94
CA PHE A 125 5.89 2.58 -11.44
C PHE A 125 5.61 3.26 -12.78
N VAL A 126 5.01 2.51 -13.70
CA VAL A 126 4.69 3.01 -15.04
C VAL A 126 3.65 4.12 -14.98
N MET A 127 2.61 3.98 -14.15
CA MET A 127 1.60 5.01 -13.93
C MET A 127 2.22 6.33 -13.46
N GLY A 128 3.01 6.31 -12.38
CA GLY A 128 3.62 7.50 -11.80
C GLY A 128 4.57 8.21 -12.77
N ALA A 129 5.44 7.44 -13.44
CA ALA A 129 6.37 7.97 -14.42
C ALA A 129 5.67 8.56 -15.65
N CYS A 130 4.64 7.87 -16.18
CA CYS A 130 3.93 8.33 -17.37
C CYS A 130 3.01 9.51 -17.07
N ALA A 131 2.27 9.49 -15.95
CA ALA A 131 1.44 10.60 -15.50
C ALA A 131 2.25 11.89 -15.35
N PHE A 132 3.45 11.80 -14.75
CA PHE A 132 4.36 12.94 -14.66
C PHE A 132 4.83 13.41 -16.03
N GLY A 133 5.23 12.47 -16.90
CA GLY A 133 5.64 12.78 -18.26
C GLY A 133 4.56 13.53 -19.06
N VAL A 134 3.29 13.22 -18.85
CA VAL A 134 2.16 13.95 -19.45
C VAL A 134 1.99 15.30 -18.76
N ALA A 135 1.86 15.34 -17.44
CA ALA A 135 1.58 16.55 -16.65
C ALA A 135 2.58 17.69 -16.86
N ARG A 136 3.88 17.36 -16.88
CA ARG A 136 4.96 18.35 -17.03
C ARG A 136 4.92 19.16 -18.34
N ARG A 137 4.14 18.74 -19.34
CA ARG A 137 3.99 19.45 -20.62
C ARG A 137 2.98 20.59 -20.58
N TYR A 138 2.19 20.64 -19.52
CA TYR A 138 1.10 21.61 -19.36
C TYR A 138 1.38 22.62 -18.25
N VAL A 139 2.55 22.53 -17.61
CA VAL A 139 3.04 23.48 -16.62
C VAL A 139 4.39 24.04 -17.06
N ASP A 140 4.72 25.23 -16.57
CA ASP A 140 5.99 25.88 -16.84
C ASP A 140 7.12 25.13 -16.07
N GLU A 141 8.37 25.19 -16.56
CA GLU A 141 9.49 24.41 -15.99
C GLU A 141 9.72 24.69 -14.50
N GLU A 142 9.48 25.94 -14.10
CA GLU A 142 9.60 26.40 -12.71
C GLU A 142 8.54 25.78 -11.76
N ASP A 143 7.50 25.16 -12.32
CA ASP A 143 6.38 24.56 -11.59
C ASP A 143 6.34 23.03 -11.77
N GLU A 144 7.45 22.40 -12.16
CA GLU A 144 7.57 20.94 -12.37
C GLU A 144 7.22 20.13 -11.09
N ALA A 145 7.40 20.72 -9.89
CA ALA A 145 6.95 20.16 -8.62
C ALA A 145 5.43 19.94 -8.57
N ALA A 146 4.62 20.85 -9.13
CA ALA A 146 3.17 20.70 -9.20
C ALA A 146 2.78 19.51 -10.08
N ALA A 147 3.48 19.29 -11.20
CA ALA A 147 3.30 18.12 -12.05
C ALA A 147 3.69 16.81 -11.33
N GLY A 148 4.79 16.80 -10.57
CA GLY A 148 5.21 15.63 -9.80
C GLY A 148 4.19 15.24 -8.73
N ILE A 149 3.66 16.23 -7.99
CA ILE A 149 2.64 16.02 -6.97
C ILE A 149 1.33 15.51 -7.60
N ALA A 150 0.84 16.17 -8.66
CA ALA A 150 -0.38 15.74 -9.34
C ALA A 150 -0.24 14.33 -9.93
N ALA A 151 0.94 13.97 -10.45
CA ALA A 151 1.20 12.64 -10.98
C ALA A 151 1.17 11.54 -9.92
N LEU A 152 1.68 11.80 -8.72
CA LEU A 152 1.58 10.86 -7.58
C LEU A 152 0.17 10.84 -6.97
N ALA A 153 -0.54 11.97 -7.02
CA ALA A 153 -1.92 12.07 -6.53
C ALA A 153 -2.87 11.09 -7.24
N LEU A 154 -2.62 10.75 -8.51
CA LEU A 154 -3.42 9.78 -9.24
C LEU A 154 -3.34 8.37 -8.61
N PRO A 155 -2.19 7.67 -8.60
CA PRO A 155 -2.11 6.32 -8.06
C PRO A 155 -2.18 6.23 -6.53
N LEU A 156 -1.86 7.29 -5.79
CA LEU A 156 -1.66 7.23 -4.33
C LEU A 156 -2.70 8.06 -3.55
N GLY A 157 -3.32 9.04 -4.20
CA GLY A 157 -4.32 9.93 -3.62
C GLY A 157 -5.76 9.56 -3.94
N THR A 158 -5.99 8.42 -4.58
CA THR A 158 -7.32 7.95 -5.00
C THR A 158 -7.51 6.49 -4.57
N SER A 159 -8.70 5.94 -4.85
CA SER A 159 -8.98 4.51 -4.72
C SER A 159 -8.02 3.61 -5.50
N ILE A 160 -7.29 4.10 -6.50
CA ILE A 160 -6.32 3.30 -7.25
C ILE A 160 -5.32 2.61 -6.30
N LEU A 161 -4.91 3.27 -5.21
CA LEU A 161 -3.98 2.69 -4.23
C LEU A 161 -4.47 1.37 -3.63
N THR A 162 -5.78 1.21 -3.41
CA THR A 162 -6.33 -0.03 -2.83
C THR A 162 -6.08 -1.22 -3.75
N TYR A 163 -5.96 -0.97 -5.06
CA TYR A 163 -5.65 -1.98 -6.05
C TYR A 163 -4.15 -2.29 -6.18
N ALA A 164 -3.28 -1.68 -5.36
CA ALA A 164 -1.91 -2.18 -5.20
C ALA A 164 -1.89 -3.59 -4.60
N TYR A 165 -2.88 -3.90 -3.76
CA TYR A 165 -3.09 -5.22 -3.15
C TYR A 165 -4.26 -6.01 -3.79
N ASP A 166 -4.64 -5.69 -5.02
CA ASP A 166 -5.64 -6.41 -5.78
C ASP A 166 -5.07 -6.69 -7.18
N TYR A 167 -4.79 -7.95 -7.50
CA TYR A 167 -4.26 -8.35 -8.78
C TYR A 167 -5.33 -8.15 -9.87
N HIS A 168 -5.26 -6.99 -10.52
CA HIS A 168 -6.37 -6.46 -11.30
C HIS A 168 -5.94 -5.93 -12.67
N VAL A 169 -6.78 -6.13 -13.69
CA VAL A 169 -6.50 -5.68 -15.06
C VAL A 169 -6.46 -4.15 -15.23
N ASP A 170 -7.18 -3.45 -14.36
CA ASP A 170 -7.35 -1.99 -14.45
C ASP A 170 -6.07 -1.22 -14.14
N THR A 171 -5.17 -1.79 -13.34
CA THR A 171 -3.86 -1.21 -13.07
C THR A 171 -2.98 -1.25 -14.34
N LEU A 172 -2.96 -2.40 -15.03
CA LEU A 172 -2.29 -2.55 -16.32
C LEU A 172 -2.91 -1.65 -17.38
N LEU A 173 -4.25 -1.59 -17.46
CA LEU A 173 -4.97 -0.75 -18.42
C LEU A 173 -4.60 0.72 -18.25
N LEU A 174 -4.60 1.24 -17.02
CA LEU A 174 -4.22 2.62 -16.74
C LEU A 174 -2.75 2.90 -17.08
N ALA A 175 -1.84 1.97 -16.78
CA ALA A 175 -0.43 2.09 -17.13
C ALA A 175 -0.21 2.15 -18.66
N LEU A 176 -0.87 1.27 -19.42
CA LEU A 176 -0.83 1.26 -20.90
C LEU A 176 -1.46 2.53 -21.48
N PHE A 177 -2.60 2.97 -20.94
CA PHE A 177 -3.26 4.21 -21.36
C PHE A 177 -2.35 5.43 -21.19
N LEU A 178 -1.79 5.63 -19.99
CA LEU A 178 -0.88 6.73 -19.70
C LEU A 178 0.40 6.66 -20.55
N GLY A 179 0.93 5.46 -20.77
CA GLY A 179 2.07 5.23 -21.67
C GLY A 179 1.75 5.61 -23.11
N GLY A 180 0.56 5.25 -23.60
CA GLY A 180 0.06 5.61 -24.93
C GLY A 180 -0.11 7.12 -25.11
N VAL A 181 -0.75 7.79 -24.14
CA VAL A 181 -0.91 9.26 -24.13
C VAL A 181 0.45 9.95 -24.07
N LEU A 182 1.39 9.46 -23.25
CA LEU A 182 2.75 9.99 -23.22
C LEU A 182 3.48 9.78 -24.55
N ALA A 183 3.27 8.64 -25.22
CA ALA A 183 3.86 8.34 -26.52
C ALA A 183 3.34 9.27 -27.63
N ILE A 184 2.04 9.64 -27.62
CA ILE A 184 1.49 10.71 -28.46
C ILE A 184 2.30 11.99 -28.24
N HIS A 185 2.44 12.38 -26.97
CA HIS A 185 3.16 13.60 -26.61
C HIS A 185 4.66 13.58 -26.91
N ARG A 186 5.27 12.40 -27.03
CA ARG A 186 6.69 12.20 -27.40
C ARG A 186 6.88 11.96 -28.89
N GLY A 187 5.83 12.00 -29.70
CA GLY A 187 5.93 11.80 -31.15
C GLY A 187 6.24 10.35 -31.53
N ARG A 188 6.04 9.41 -30.61
CA ARG A 188 6.33 7.99 -30.79
C ARG A 188 5.10 7.28 -31.35
N GLY A 189 4.76 7.59 -32.60
CA GLY A 189 3.53 7.13 -33.25
C GLY A 189 3.25 5.63 -33.11
N VAL A 190 4.19 4.77 -33.53
CA VAL A 190 4.04 3.31 -33.44
C VAL A 190 3.73 2.87 -31.99
N LEU A 191 4.51 3.35 -31.02
CA LEU A 191 4.32 3.00 -29.61
C LEU A 191 2.97 3.49 -29.08
N ALA A 192 2.55 4.71 -29.44
CA ALA A 192 1.25 5.24 -29.08
C ALA A 192 0.11 4.36 -29.62
N GLY A 193 0.19 3.98 -30.90
CA GLY A 193 -0.75 3.07 -31.54
C GLY A 193 -0.86 1.72 -30.84
N VAL A 194 0.28 1.08 -30.60
CA VAL A 194 0.34 -0.23 -29.92
C VAL A 194 -0.24 -0.15 -28.52
N LEU A 195 0.23 0.77 -27.67
CA LEU A 195 -0.20 0.85 -26.27
C LEU A 195 -1.70 1.15 -26.14
N LEU A 196 -2.23 2.08 -26.94
CA LEU A 196 -3.66 2.42 -26.92
C LEU A 196 -4.51 1.28 -27.48
N ALA A 197 -4.07 0.58 -28.53
CA ALA A 197 -4.77 -0.60 -29.03
C ALA A 197 -4.76 -1.74 -28.01
N LEU A 198 -3.66 -1.95 -27.26
CA LEU A 198 -3.62 -2.93 -26.17
C LEU A 198 -4.64 -2.60 -25.08
N THR A 199 -4.92 -1.33 -24.77
CA THR A 199 -6.02 -1.00 -23.83
C THR A 199 -7.38 -1.48 -24.31
N VAL A 200 -7.64 -1.46 -25.63
CA VAL A 200 -8.88 -1.99 -26.23
C VAL A 200 -8.95 -3.50 -26.09
N THR A 201 -7.83 -4.21 -26.20
CA THR A 201 -7.79 -5.67 -25.98
C THR A 201 -8.09 -6.06 -24.53
N LEU A 202 -7.83 -5.16 -23.58
CA LEU A 202 -8.21 -5.33 -22.17
C LEU A 202 -9.68 -4.95 -21.94
N LYS A 203 -10.12 -3.81 -22.47
CA LYS A 203 -11.51 -3.37 -22.38
C LYS A 203 -11.93 -2.76 -23.72
N PRO A 204 -12.80 -3.44 -24.50
CA PRO A 204 -13.27 -2.91 -25.78
C PRO A 204 -13.92 -1.52 -25.68
N THR A 205 -14.50 -1.19 -24.53
CA THR A 205 -15.08 0.12 -24.23
C THR A 205 -14.07 1.27 -24.35
N CYS A 206 -12.75 1.02 -24.23
CA CYS A 206 -11.71 2.04 -24.44
C CYS A 206 -11.74 2.69 -25.84
N LEU A 207 -12.39 2.08 -26.84
CA LEU A 207 -12.63 2.71 -28.15
C LEU A 207 -13.39 4.03 -28.06
N MET A 208 -14.19 4.24 -27.01
CA MET A 208 -14.92 5.49 -26.79
C MET A 208 -13.99 6.71 -26.64
N TRP A 209 -12.72 6.51 -26.29
CA TRP A 209 -11.74 7.60 -26.14
C TRP A 209 -10.99 7.94 -27.42
N LEU A 210 -11.24 7.25 -28.54
CA LEU A 210 -10.62 7.54 -29.82
C LEU A 210 -10.73 9.02 -30.25
N PRO A 211 -11.91 9.69 -30.13
CA PRO A 211 -12.02 11.11 -30.43
C PRO A 211 -11.12 11.99 -29.55
N ALA A 212 -11.01 11.66 -28.26
CA ALA A 212 -10.14 12.38 -27.33
C ALA A 212 -8.66 12.20 -27.70
N PHE A 213 -8.23 10.98 -28.06
CA PHE A 213 -6.86 10.72 -28.53
C PHE A 213 -6.53 11.47 -29.81
N LEU A 214 -7.48 11.59 -30.74
CA LEU A 214 -7.29 12.39 -31.95
C LEU A 214 -7.08 13.87 -31.62
N LEU A 215 -7.90 14.44 -30.72
CA LEU A 215 -7.73 15.82 -30.26
C LEU A 215 -6.38 16.04 -29.55
N LEU A 216 -5.94 15.07 -28.75
CA LEU A 216 -4.61 15.09 -28.12
C LEU A 216 -3.49 15.03 -29.15
N ALA A 217 -3.58 14.14 -30.13
CA ALA A 217 -2.59 14.00 -31.20
C ALA A 217 -2.50 15.24 -32.09
N LEU A 218 -3.60 15.98 -32.24
CA LEU A 218 -3.65 17.26 -32.94
C LEU A 218 -3.26 18.45 -32.05
N SER A 219 -3.00 18.27 -30.75
CA SER A 219 -2.64 19.36 -29.86
C SER A 219 -1.22 19.90 -30.12
N PRO A 220 -0.95 21.21 -29.94
CA PRO A 220 0.41 21.76 -30.03
C PRO A 220 1.40 21.13 -29.05
N GLN A 221 0.91 20.57 -27.94
CA GLN A 221 1.69 19.87 -26.93
C GLN A 221 2.07 18.44 -27.36
N ALA A 222 1.47 17.91 -28.43
CA ALA A 222 1.90 16.69 -29.06
C ALA A 222 3.04 16.96 -30.04
N SER A 223 4.12 16.18 -29.93
CA SER A 223 5.20 16.20 -30.92
C SER A 223 4.96 15.18 -32.05
N LEU A 224 3.70 14.83 -32.29
CA LEU A 224 3.29 13.86 -33.31
C LEU A 224 3.04 14.59 -34.62
N ASP A 225 3.85 14.30 -35.65
CA ASP A 225 3.61 14.79 -36.99
C ASP A 225 2.57 13.93 -37.73
N ARG A 226 2.17 14.33 -38.93
CA ARG A 226 1.20 13.56 -39.75
C ARG A 226 1.67 12.12 -39.99
N ARG A 227 2.96 11.90 -40.21
CA ARG A 227 3.53 10.56 -40.39
C ARG A 227 3.50 9.76 -39.09
N GLY A 228 3.78 10.39 -37.95
CA GLY A 228 3.64 9.81 -36.62
C GLY A 228 2.19 9.39 -36.34
N LEU A 229 1.21 10.21 -36.72
CA LEU A 229 -0.21 9.85 -36.62
C LEU A 229 -0.57 8.64 -37.49
N LEU A 230 -0.15 8.64 -38.76
CA LEU A 230 -0.36 7.49 -39.65
C LEU A 230 0.30 6.20 -39.11
N ARG A 231 1.50 6.32 -38.53
CA ARG A 231 2.17 5.20 -37.86
C ARG A 231 1.44 4.72 -36.62
N ALA A 232 0.85 5.63 -35.84
CA ALA A 232 0.03 5.28 -34.69
C ALA A 232 -1.24 4.54 -35.10
N VAL A 233 -1.95 5.07 -36.10
CA VAL A 233 -3.13 4.43 -36.66
C VAL A 233 -2.76 3.06 -37.21
N GLY A 234 -1.76 2.97 -38.09
CA GLY A 234 -1.35 1.69 -38.70
C GLY A 234 -0.92 0.64 -37.68
N ALA A 235 -0.12 1.02 -36.68
CA ALA A 235 0.33 0.09 -35.64
C ALA A 235 -0.82 -0.33 -34.72
N GLY A 236 -1.70 0.59 -34.34
CA GLY A 236 -2.89 0.28 -33.55
C GLY A 236 -3.85 -0.63 -34.31
N THR A 237 -4.11 -0.36 -35.59
CA THR A 237 -4.92 -1.22 -36.47
C THR A 237 -4.35 -2.62 -36.56
N LEU A 238 -3.02 -2.79 -36.69
CA LEU A 238 -2.41 -4.12 -36.73
C LEU A 238 -2.68 -4.92 -35.44
N VAL A 239 -2.56 -4.28 -34.28
CA VAL A 239 -2.87 -4.91 -32.98
C VAL A 239 -4.35 -5.29 -32.89
N LEU A 240 -5.26 -4.40 -33.31
CA LEU A 240 -6.70 -4.67 -33.30
C LEU A 240 -7.10 -5.76 -34.30
N LEU A 241 -6.44 -5.84 -35.46
CA LEU A 241 -6.64 -6.92 -36.42
C LEU A 241 -6.16 -8.26 -35.85
N ALA A 242 -5.01 -8.30 -35.19
CA ALA A 242 -4.54 -9.51 -34.50
C ALA A 242 -5.51 -9.95 -33.40
N TYR A 243 -6.03 -9.00 -32.62
CA TYR A 243 -7.07 -9.27 -31.61
C TYR A 243 -8.37 -9.80 -32.24
N ALA A 244 -8.84 -9.19 -33.33
CA ALA A 244 -10.01 -9.64 -34.07
C ALA A 244 -9.83 -11.04 -34.66
N LEU A 245 -8.65 -11.36 -35.20
CA LEU A 245 -8.33 -12.70 -35.68
C LEU A 245 -8.33 -13.72 -34.54
N LEU A 246 -7.71 -13.39 -33.41
CA LEU A 246 -7.71 -14.24 -32.21
C LEU A 246 -9.14 -14.51 -31.72
N ASN A 247 -9.97 -13.46 -31.60
CA ASN A 247 -11.38 -13.60 -31.20
C ASN A 247 -12.20 -14.41 -32.20
N THR A 248 -11.93 -14.27 -33.50
CA THR A 248 -12.59 -15.08 -34.54
C THR A 248 -12.21 -16.55 -34.39
N TRP A 249 -10.96 -16.84 -34.05
CA TRP A 249 -10.51 -18.20 -33.80
C TRP A 249 -11.14 -18.78 -32.52
N LEU A 250 -11.14 -18.03 -31.42
CA LEU A 250 -11.63 -18.47 -30.11
C LEU A 250 -13.16 -18.57 -30.02
N PHE A 251 -13.85 -17.51 -30.45
CA PHE A 251 -15.29 -17.34 -30.21
C PHE A 251 -16.11 -17.38 -31.50
N GLY A 252 -15.46 -17.36 -32.67
CA GLY A 252 -16.13 -17.44 -33.98
C GLY A 252 -16.46 -16.11 -34.62
N ARG A 253 -16.24 -14.97 -33.95
CA ARG A 253 -16.46 -13.63 -34.52
C ARG A 253 -15.38 -12.63 -34.10
N PRO A 254 -15.03 -11.64 -34.95
CA PRO A 254 -13.94 -10.71 -34.68
C PRO A 254 -14.23 -9.71 -33.55
N TYR A 255 -15.51 -9.42 -33.30
CA TYR A 255 -15.96 -8.48 -32.28
C TYR A 255 -16.50 -9.17 -31.01
N TRP A 256 -16.43 -10.51 -30.94
CA TRP A 256 -16.80 -11.24 -29.73
C TRP A 256 -15.60 -11.41 -28.81
N ALA A 257 -15.80 -11.18 -27.52
CA ALA A 257 -14.87 -11.55 -26.46
C ALA A 257 -15.51 -12.60 -25.54
N GLY A 258 -14.77 -13.10 -24.54
CA GLY A 258 -15.32 -14.02 -23.55
C GLY A 258 -16.56 -13.48 -22.82
N TYR A 259 -16.64 -12.15 -22.67
CA TYR A 259 -17.80 -11.45 -22.13
C TYR A 259 -19.11 -11.60 -22.94
N ASN A 260 -19.05 -11.93 -24.23
CA ASN A 260 -20.24 -12.14 -25.06
C ASN A 260 -20.77 -13.58 -25.01
N ARG A 261 -19.98 -14.50 -24.45
CA ARG A 261 -20.28 -15.93 -24.41
C ARG A 261 -20.06 -16.50 -23.01
N THR A 262 -20.34 -15.71 -21.98
CA THR A 262 -20.09 -16.10 -20.59
C THR A 262 -21.05 -17.22 -20.20
N LEU A 263 -20.52 -18.33 -19.69
CA LEU A 263 -21.33 -19.44 -19.20
C LEU A 263 -22.02 -19.02 -17.89
N VAL A 264 -23.32 -19.16 -17.80
CA VAL A 264 -24.14 -18.83 -16.63
C VAL A 264 -25.06 -19.99 -16.27
N VAL A 265 -25.78 -19.88 -15.17
CA VAL A 265 -26.87 -20.82 -14.83
C VAL A 265 -28.15 -20.02 -14.65
N VAL A 266 -29.22 -20.45 -15.29
CA VAL A 266 -30.57 -19.87 -15.15
C VAL A 266 -31.52 -21.01 -14.84
N ASP A 267 -32.20 -20.94 -13.70
CA ASP A 267 -33.12 -21.96 -13.21
C ASP A 267 -32.50 -23.38 -13.18
N GLY A 268 -31.25 -23.47 -12.75
CA GLY A 268 -30.48 -24.72 -12.65
C GLY A 268 -30.00 -25.28 -14.00
N GLN A 269 -30.20 -24.57 -15.11
CA GLN A 269 -29.72 -24.97 -16.44
C GLN A 269 -28.56 -24.08 -16.92
N PRO A 270 -27.49 -24.65 -17.51
CA PRO A 270 -26.44 -23.87 -18.15
C PRO A 270 -26.99 -22.98 -19.27
N GLY A 271 -26.61 -21.71 -19.26
CA GLY A 271 -26.96 -20.72 -20.27
C GLY A 271 -25.75 -19.92 -20.73
N ILE A 272 -25.95 -19.05 -21.71
CA ILE A 272 -24.92 -18.12 -22.21
C ILE A 272 -25.44 -16.70 -22.02
N ALA A 273 -24.68 -15.87 -21.29
CA ALA A 273 -24.95 -14.46 -21.10
C ALA A 273 -24.03 -13.59 -21.96
N ASP A 274 -24.60 -12.52 -22.53
CA ASP A 274 -23.86 -11.44 -23.17
C ASP A 274 -23.77 -10.24 -22.21
N HIS A 275 -22.55 -9.83 -21.85
CA HIS A 275 -22.35 -8.66 -20.97
C HIS A 275 -22.80 -7.34 -21.60
N VAL A 276 -23.09 -7.29 -22.90
CA VAL A 276 -23.73 -6.11 -23.50
C VAL A 276 -25.08 -5.83 -22.84
N ASP A 277 -25.80 -6.85 -22.40
CA ASP A 277 -27.10 -6.72 -21.74
C ASP A 277 -27.00 -6.01 -20.37
N ALA A 278 -25.79 -5.98 -19.79
CA ALA A 278 -25.52 -5.24 -18.56
C ALA A 278 -25.45 -3.71 -18.75
N PHE A 279 -25.59 -3.19 -19.99
CA PHE A 279 -25.67 -1.75 -20.26
C PHE A 279 -27.12 -1.24 -20.33
N SER A 280 -27.98 -1.78 -19.47
CA SER A 280 -29.41 -1.50 -19.43
C SER A 280 -29.83 -0.55 -18.29
N PHE A 281 -28.92 -0.21 -17.37
CA PHE A 281 -29.25 0.58 -16.19
C PHE A 281 -29.79 1.99 -16.55
N PRO A 282 -30.82 2.49 -15.84
CA PRO A 282 -31.37 3.82 -16.09
C PRO A 282 -30.33 4.93 -15.89
N LEU A 283 -30.14 5.78 -16.91
CA LEU A 283 -29.07 6.79 -16.94
C LEU A 283 -29.05 7.70 -15.69
N ARG A 284 -30.21 8.18 -15.23
CA ARG A 284 -30.28 9.09 -14.06
C ARG A 284 -29.79 8.41 -12.78
N ALA A 285 -30.30 7.22 -12.48
CA ALA A 285 -29.87 6.43 -11.32
C ALA A 285 -28.39 6.03 -11.45
N GLY A 286 -27.97 5.71 -12.68
CA GLY A 286 -26.60 5.44 -13.05
C GLY A 286 -25.63 6.58 -12.75
N LEU A 287 -26.00 7.81 -13.11
CA LEU A 287 -25.22 9.00 -12.80
C LEU A 287 -25.14 9.24 -11.29
N GLU A 288 -26.26 9.16 -10.59
CA GLU A 288 -26.29 9.29 -9.13
C GLU A 288 -25.35 8.27 -8.47
N ARG A 289 -25.43 7.01 -8.89
CA ARG A 289 -24.56 5.94 -8.41
C ARG A 289 -23.08 6.16 -8.76
N LEU A 290 -22.77 6.57 -9.99
CA LEU A 290 -21.40 6.81 -10.44
C LEU A 290 -20.72 7.99 -9.74
N PHE A 291 -21.48 9.01 -9.33
CA PHE A 291 -20.94 10.16 -8.61
C PHE A 291 -20.97 9.99 -7.08
N LEU A 292 -22.10 9.54 -6.54
CA LEU A 292 -22.41 9.54 -5.10
C LEU A 292 -22.50 8.15 -4.47
N GLY A 293 -22.46 7.08 -5.27
CA GLY A 293 -22.54 5.70 -4.80
C GLY A 293 -21.33 5.26 -3.98
N HIS A 294 -21.33 3.98 -3.58
CA HIS A 294 -20.26 3.43 -2.74
C HIS A 294 -18.91 3.43 -3.48
N TYR A 295 -18.92 3.27 -4.80
CA TYR A 295 -17.75 3.41 -5.65
C TYR A 295 -17.79 4.72 -6.44
N GLY A 296 -18.48 5.73 -5.91
CA GLY A 296 -18.68 7.02 -6.55
C GLY A 296 -17.43 7.89 -6.61
N ILE A 297 -17.23 8.59 -7.73
CA ILE A 297 -16.02 9.40 -7.95
C ILE A 297 -15.95 10.66 -7.08
N ALA A 298 -17.07 11.18 -6.57
CA ALA A 298 -17.03 12.37 -5.71
C ALA A 298 -16.24 12.10 -4.42
N ARG A 299 -16.36 10.88 -3.89
CA ARG A 299 -15.61 10.43 -2.71
C ARG A 299 -14.21 9.93 -3.08
N LEU A 300 -14.13 9.00 -4.03
CA LEU A 300 -12.88 8.29 -4.33
C LEU A 300 -11.84 9.15 -5.08
N PHE A 301 -12.30 10.23 -5.73
CA PHE A 301 -11.48 11.17 -6.48
C PHE A 301 -11.70 12.63 -6.02
N ALA A 302 -12.05 12.87 -4.75
CA ALA A 302 -12.32 14.22 -4.25
C ALA A 302 -11.20 15.23 -4.53
N LEU A 303 -9.93 14.82 -4.41
CA LEU A 303 -8.78 15.68 -4.72
C LEU A 303 -8.79 16.18 -6.18
N PHE A 304 -9.33 15.39 -7.10
CA PHE A 304 -9.40 15.72 -8.53
C PHE A 304 -10.50 16.73 -8.85
N THR A 305 -11.39 17.06 -7.92
CA THR A 305 -12.27 18.24 -8.08
C THR A 305 -11.47 19.54 -8.18
N LEU A 306 -10.27 19.57 -7.57
CA LEU A 306 -9.33 20.68 -7.73
C LEU A 306 -8.74 20.77 -9.14
N ALA A 307 -9.02 19.84 -10.05
CA ALA A 307 -8.65 19.99 -11.46
C ALA A 307 -9.53 20.99 -12.21
N LEU A 308 -10.74 21.34 -11.71
CA LEU A 308 -11.67 22.24 -12.39
C LEU A 308 -11.09 23.65 -12.63
N PRO A 309 -10.46 24.33 -11.64
CA PRO A 309 -9.74 25.59 -11.92
C PRO A 309 -8.64 25.43 -12.95
N GLY A 310 -7.96 24.29 -12.96
CA GLY A 310 -6.89 23.93 -13.87
C GLY A 310 -7.37 23.79 -15.31
N TRP A 311 -8.56 23.24 -15.54
CA TRP A 311 -9.20 23.27 -16.84
C TRP A 311 -9.43 24.71 -17.33
N ALA A 312 -9.89 25.62 -16.47
CA ALA A 312 -10.07 27.01 -16.85
C ALA A 312 -8.72 27.68 -17.20
N LEU A 313 -7.68 27.42 -16.41
CA LEU A 313 -6.32 27.93 -16.67
C LEU A 313 -5.73 27.37 -17.97
N LEU A 314 -5.93 26.07 -18.23
CA LEU A 314 -5.49 25.41 -19.44
C LEU A 314 -6.35 25.75 -20.66
N GLY A 315 -7.60 26.15 -20.51
CA GLY A 315 -8.50 26.45 -21.63
C GLY A 315 -7.94 27.51 -22.58
N ARG A 316 -7.13 28.43 -22.07
CA ARG A 316 -6.44 29.45 -22.87
C ARG A 316 -5.13 28.97 -23.51
N ARG A 317 -4.41 28.05 -22.86
CA ARG A 317 -3.06 27.61 -23.27
C ARG A 317 -3.07 26.30 -24.08
N ALA A 318 -4.02 25.42 -23.79
CA ALA A 318 -4.15 24.08 -24.33
C ALA A 318 -5.64 23.71 -24.53
N PRO A 319 -6.42 24.47 -25.33
CA PRO A 319 -7.85 24.24 -25.50
C PRO A 319 -8.18 22.85 -26.03
N ARG A 320 -7.36 22.31 -26.95
CA ARG A 320 -7.51 20.95 -27.49
C ARG A 320 -7.36 19.88 -26.41
N TYR A 321 -6.44 20.08 -25.46
CA TYR A 321 -6.28 19.19 -24.33
C TYR A 321 -7.51 19.20 -23.42
N VAL A 322 -7.99 20.39 -23.05
CA VAL A 322 -9.18 20.54 -22.21
C VAL A 322 -10.37 19.87 -22.88
N ALA A 323 -10.61 20.16 -24.18
CA ALA A 323 -11.65 19.52 -24.96
C ALA A 323 -11.52 17.99 -24.98
N ALA A 324 -10.30 17.46 -25.18
CA ALA A 324 -10.05 16.02 -25.15
C ALA A 324 -10.35 15.40 -23.78
N SER A 325 -9.91 16.03 -22.68
CA SER A 325 -10.15 15.53 -21.32
C SER A 325 -11.62 15.57 -20.92
N VAL A 326 -12.35 16.63 -21.29
CA VAL A 326 -13.80 16.76 -21.08
C VAL A 326 -14.55 15.72 -21.91
N LEU A 327 -14.16 15.54 -23.17
CA LEU A 327 -14.77 14.54 -24.05
C LEU A 327 -14.54 13.12 -23.53
N ALA A 328 -13.32 12.79 -23.11
CA ALA A 328 -13.01 11.47 -22.57
C ALA A 328 -13.81 11.17 -21.30
N LEU A 329 -13.90 12.14 -20.38
CA LEU A 329 -14.68 12.01 -19.14
C LEU A 329 -16.17 11.92 -19.43
N GLY A 330 -16.70 12.80 -20.29
CA GLY A 330 -18.10 12.79 -20.69
C GLY A 330 -18.51 11.47 -21.34
N CYS A 331 -17.73 10.96 -22.30
CA CYS A 331 -17.99 9.66 -22.91
C CYS A 331 -17.95 8.51 -21.89
N ALA A 332 -16.94 8.50 -21.01
CA ALA A 332 -16.83 7.46 -19.98
C ALA A 332 -18.03 7.48 -19.01
N VAL A 333 -18.43 8.66 -18.55
CA VAL A 333 -19.59 8.84 -17.67
C VAL A 333 -20.87 8.38 -18.37
N LEU A 334 -21.11 8.80 -19.63
CA LEU A 334 -22.33 8.43 -20.36
C LEU A 334 -22.42 6.93 -20.63
N VAL A 335 -21.31 6.27 -20.94
CA VAL A 335 -21.27 4.82 -21.18
C VAL A 335 -21.45 4.04 -19.88
N PHE A 336 -20.67 4.36 -18.84
CA PHE A 336 -20.66 3.57 -17.61
C PHE A 336 -21.76 3.93 -16.60
N ALA A 337 -22.44 5.06 -16.76
CA ALA A 337 -23.67 5.32 -16.00
C ALA A 337 -24.76 4.27 -16.33
N LYS A 338 -24.77 3.72 -17.55
CA LYS A 338 -25.74 2.68 -17.93
C LYS A 338 -25.30 1.26 -17.58
N TYR A 339 -24.12 1.08 -17.00
CA TYR A 339 -23.54 -0.24 -16.76
C TYR A 339 -23.95 -0.77 -15.39
N ASP A 340 -24.51 -1.98 -15.32
CA ASP A 340 -25.12 -2.54 -14.10
C ASP A 340 -24.12 -2.72 -12.96
N TRP A 341 -22.87 -3.04 -13.28
CA TRP A 341 -21.82 -3.22 -12.28
C TRP A 341 -21.06 -1.90 -12.02
N GLU A 342 -21.41 -1.22 -10.93
CA GLU A 342 -20.79 0.03 -10.48
C GLU A 342 -19.26 -0.12 -10.25
N GLY A 343 -18.48 0.90 -10.62
CA GLY A 343 -17.07 0.98 -10.22
C GLY A 343 -16.34 2.20 -10.79
N ASP A 344 -15.67 2.97 -9.93
CA ASP A 344 -14.81 4.08 -10.32
C ASP A 344 -13.68 3.65 -11.28
N ARG A 345 -13.24 2.38 -11.18
CA ARG A 345 -12.20 1.76 -12.01
C ARG A 345 -12.43 1.86 -13.52
N PHE A 346 -13.68 1.95 -13.95
CA PHE A 346 -14.01 2.12 -15.37
C PHE A 346 -13.71 3.54 -15.89
N LEU A 347 -13.56 4.51 -14.98
CA LEU A 347 -13.34 5.93 -15.29
C LEU A 347 -11.88 6.34 -15.15
N TRP A 348 -11.02 5.50 -14.55
CA TRP A 348 -9.64 5.86 -14.24
C TRP A 348 -8.86 6.43 -15.42
N PRO A 349 -8.94 5.90 -16.66
CA PRO A 349 -8.18 6.48 -17.76
C PRO A 349 -8.67 7.88 -18.14
N ALA A 350 -9.97 8.13 -18.10
CA ALA A 350 -10.52 9.46 -18.31
C ALA A 350 -10.14 10.42 -17.17
N LEU A 351 -10.19 9.95 -15.92
CA LEU A 351 -9.75 10.71 -14.75
C LEU A 351 -8.24 10.98 -14.75
N ALA A 352 -7.43 10.12 -15.36
CA ALA A 352 -6.00 10.33 -15.52
C ALA A 352 -5.68 11.53 -16.43
N LEU A 353 -6.59 11.88 -17.36
CA LEU A 353 -6.50 13.11 -18.16
C LEU A 353 -6.82 14.38 -17.36
N LEU A 354 -7.17 14.27 -16.07
CA LEU A 354 -7.28 15.42 -15.19
C LEU A 354 -5.95 15.76 -14.50
N VAL A 355 -4.94 14.88 -14.54
CA VAL A 355 -3.65 15.12 -13.87
C VAL A 355 -2.98 16.42 -14.31
N PRO A 356 -2.89 16.77 -15.61
CA PRO A 356 -2.32 18.05 -16.03
C PRO A 356 -3.14 19.26 -15.57
N ALA A 357 -4.47 19.13 -15.51
CA ALA A 357 -5.33 20.18 -14.99
C ALA A 357 -5.12 20.37 -13.47
N LEU A 358 -5.02 19.28 -12.70
CA LEU A 358 -4.66 19.33 -11.28
C LEU A 358 -3.29 20.02 -11.06
N ALA A 359 -2.29 19.69 -11.88
CA ALA A 359 -0.98 20.35 -11.84
C ALA A 359 -1.08 21.86 -12.13
N ALA A 360 -1.87 22.25 -13.14
CA ALA A 360 -2.12 23.65 -13.47
C ALA A 360 -2.84 24.41 -12.35
N SER A 361 -3.77 23.77 -11.63
CA SER A 361 -4.43 24.34 -10.46
C SER A 361 -3.44 24.65 -9.34
N PHE A 362 -2.57 23.69 -8.99
CA PHE A 362 -1.54 23.92 -7.97
C PHE A 362 -0.60 25.06 -8.38
N ALA A 363 -0.14 25.06 -9.63
CA ALA A 363 0.69 26.14 -10.19
C ALA A 363 -0.01 27.51 -10.11
N GLY A 364 -1.26 27.59 -10.56
CA GLY A 364 -2.04 28.82 -10.55
C GLY A 364 -2.29 29.37 -9.13
N LEU A 365 -2.66 28.49 -8.20
CA LEU A 365 -2.94 28.88 -6.81
C LEU A 365 -1.68 29.38 -6.10
N LEU A 366 -0.52 28.72 -6.28
CA LEU A 366 0.73 29.19 -5.68
C LEU A 366 1.13 30.57 -6.23
N ARG A 367 0.96 30.81 -7.54
CA ARG A 367 1.23 32.12 -8.15
C ARG A 367 0.31 33.21 -7.60
N LEU A 368 -0.98 32.90 -7.42
CA LEU A 368 -1.94 33.82 -6.81
C LEU A 368 -1.55 34.18 -5.37
N LEU A 369 -1.24 33.19 -4.53
CA LEU A 369 -0.83 33.41 -3.14
C LEU A 369 0.43 34.28 -3.04
N ARG A 370 1.40 34.09 -3.95
CA ARG A 370 2.60 34.91 -4.03
C ARG A 370 2.30 36.35 -4.43
N ALA A 371 1.48 36.55 -5.46
CA ALA A 371 1.07 37.88 -5.89
C ALA A 371 0.30 38.64 -4.80
N VAL A 372 -0.56 37.96 -4.03
CA VAL A 372 -1.26 38.54 -2.88
C VAL A 372 -0.27 38.94 -1.78
N ASN A 373 0.68 38.08 -1.44
CA ASN A 373 1.70 38.37 -0.43
C ASN A 373 2.62 39.53 -0.86
N GLU A 374 2.99 39.63 -2.13
CA GLU A 374 3.75 40.75 -2.68
C GLU A 374 2.98 42.07 -2.59
N ARG A 375 1.67 42.07 -2.91
CA ARG A 375 0.82 43.26 -2.75
C ARG A 375 0.60 43.67 -1.29
N ALA A 376 0.51 42.68 -0.39
CA ALA A 376 0.33 42.93 1.04
C ALA A 376 1.60 43.51 1.70
N ARG A 377 2.79 43.14 1.19
CA ARG A 377 4.06 43.76 1.56
C ARG A 377 4.14 45.15 0.93
N ARG A 378 3.56 46.17 1.59
CA ARG A 378 3.90 47.58 1.31
C ARG A 378 5.43 47.74 1.36
N PRO A 379 6.04 48.66 0.59
CA PRO A 379 7.48 48.91 0.65
C PRO A 379 7.82 49.47 2.03
N ARG A 380 8.18 48.59 2.96
CA ARG A 380 8.81 48.96 4.23
C ARG A 380 10.32 48.87 4.01
N PRO A 381 11.08 49.93 4.32
CA PRO A 381 12.53 49.88 4.20
C PRO A 381 13.14 48.88 5.19
N ASP A 382 13.92 47.95 4.65
CA ASP A 382 15.14 47.36 5.20
C ASP A 382 15.18 46.64 6.57
N THR A 383 14.06 46.23 7.15
CA THR A 383 14.12 45.39 8.36
C THR A 383 13.49 44.01 8.13
N LEU A 384 14.37 43.01 7.99
CA LEU A 384 14.10 41.57 7.78
C LEU A 384 13.53 41.23 6.40
N ALA A 385 14.40 41.21 5.38
CA ALA A 385 14.15 40.49 4.13
C ALA A 385 13.99 38.99 4.41
N LEU A 386 12.78 38.56 4.81
CA LEU A 386 12.35 37.18 4.72
C LEU A 386 12.23 36.86 3.23
N HIS A 387 13.30 36.30 2.66
CA HIS A 387 13.26 35.70 1.33
C HIS A 387 12.03 34.79 1.25
N PRO A 388 11.17 34.96 0.23
CA PRO A 388 10.02 34.07 0.07
C PRO A 388 10.51 32.62 0.00
N PRO A 389 9.78 31.66 0.59
CA PRO A 389 10.18 30.27 0.54
C PRO A 389 10.29 29.78 -0.92
N PRO A 390 11.16 28.78 -1.20
CA PRO A 390 11.29 28.19 -2.52
C PRO A 390 9.92 27.66 -3.02
N ARG A 391 9.74 27.63 -4.34
CA ARG A 391 8.44 27.26 -4.98
C ARG A 391 8.00 25.87 -4.56
N GLU A 392 8.95 24.95 -4.53
CA GLU A 392 8.79 23.56 -4.15
C GLU A 392 8.25 23.41 -2.72
N ALA A 393 8.64 24.31 -1.81
CA ALA A 393 8.13 24.31 -0.44
C ALA A 393 6.67 24.77 -0.40
N GLY A 394 6.33 25.78 -1.21
CA GLY A 394 4.95 26.23 -1.38
C GLY A 394 4.06 25.16 -1.99
N PHE A 395 4.56 24.42 -3.00
CA PHE A 395 3.84 23.31 -3.62
C PHE A 395 3.62 22.14 -2.66
N ALA A 396 4.66 21.72 -1.92
CA ALA A 396 4.53 20.65 -0.94
C ALA A 396 3.49 21.02 0.14
N ALA A 397 3.55 22.24 0.68
CA ALA A 397 2.57 22.71 1.66
C ALA A 397 1.15 22.75 1.08
N LEU A 398 0.97 23.30 -0.12
CA LEU A 398 -0.34 23.38 -0.77
C LEU A 398 -0.93 22.00 -1.05
N ALA A 399 -0.10 21.05 -1.48
CA ALA A 399 -0.50 19.67 -1.69
C ALA A 399 -0.96 19.01 -0.40
N VAL A 400 -0.22 19.18 0.70
CA VAL A 400 -0.62 18.63 2.00
C VAL A 400 -1.95 19.21 2.46
N VAL A 401 -2.17 20.53 2.31
CA VAL A 401 -3.48 21.13 2.59
C VAL A 401 -4.57 20.49 1.73
N ALA A 402 -4.36 20.39 0.42
CA ALA A 402 -5.33 19.82 -0.50
C ALA A 402 -5.67 18.35 -0.18
N ILE A 403 -4.65 17.55 0.16
CA ILE A 403 -4.82 16.14 0.53
C ILE A 403 -5.64 16.01 1.81
N LEU A 404 -5.32 16.78 2.85
CA LEU A 404 -6.02 16.70 4.13
C LEU A 404 -7.45 17.24 4.02
N VAL A 405 -7.67 18.33 3.30
CA VAL A 405 -9.02 18.87 3.05
C VAL A 405 -9.87 17.88 2.25
N ALA A 406 -9.31 17.28 1.19
CA ALA A 406 -10.03 16.26 0.42
C ALA A 406 -10.34 15.01 1.26
N HIS A 407 -9.42 14.60 2.15
CA HIS A 407 -9.66 13.51 3.08
C HIS A 407 -10.79 13.83 4.05
N LEU A 408 -10.78 15.01 4.69
CA LEU A 408 -11.84 15.43 5.60
C LEU A 408 -13.21 15.50 4.94
N ALA A 409 -13.27 15.99 3.69
CA ALA A 409 -14.52 16.06 2.92
C ALA A 409 -15.10 14.68 2.56
N THR A 410 -14.33 13.60 2.70
CA THR A 410 -14.70 12.25 2.24
C THR A 410 -14.74 11.20 3.32
N SER A 411 -14.09 11.44 4.45
CA SER A 411 -14.10 10.58 5.63
C SER A 411 -15.36 10.76 6.45
N ALA A 412 -15.97 9.66 6.90
CA ALA A 412 -17.26 9.69 7.59
C ALA A 412 -17.20 10.29 9.01
N HIS A 413 -16.08 10.16 9.75
CA HIS A 413 -16.02 10.51 11.19
C HIS A 413 -14.69 11.11 11.72
N PRO A 414 -13.91 11.89 10.94
CA PRO A 414 -12.65 12.47 11.45
C PRO A 414 -12.90 13.44 12.61
N GLU A 415 -14.02 14.15 12.58
CA GLU A 415 -14.42 15.11 13.60
C GLU A 415 -14.78 14.42 14.91
N ALA A 416 -15.55 13.32 14.85
CA ALA A 416 -15.90 12.54 16.03
C ALA A 416 -14.67 11.91 16.69
N ALA A 417 -13.75 11.37 15.88
CA ALA A 417 -12.50 10.80 16.37
C ALA A 417 -11.60 11.86 17.04
N LEU A 418 -11.48 13.05 16.45
CA LEU A 418 -10.71 14.15 17.05
C LEU A 418 -11.39 14.69 18.32
N ALA A 419 -12.72 14.82 18.32
CA ALA A 419 -13.49 15.25 19.48
C ALA A 419 -13.33 14.28 20.67
N ALA A 420 -13.26 12.98 20.40
CA ALA A 420 -13.04 11.94 21.40
C ALA A 420 -11.55 11.76 21.79
N SER A 421 -10.62 12.35 21.03
CA SER A 421 -9.20 12.22 21.34
C SER A 421 -8.83 12.91 22.66
N THR A 422 -7.90 12.33 23.42
CA THR A 422 -7.40 12.88 24.69
C THR A 422 -6.94 14.33 24.55
N HIS A 423 -6.27 14.65 23.44
CA HIS A 423 -5.82 16.00 23.12
C HIS A 423 -6.97 16.96 22.80
N GLY A 424 -7.94 16.53 21.99
CA GLY A 424 -9.11 17.33 21.61
C GLY A 424 -9.96 17.71 22.82
N VAL A 425 -10.27 16.75 23.69
CA VAL A 425 -11.02 17.00 24.93
C VAL A 425 -10.27 17.98 25.84
N ALA A 426 -8.96 17.81 26.02
CA ALA A 426 -8.16 18.71 26.87
C ALA A 426 -8.14 20.15 26.34
N ALA A 427 -7.97 20.32 25.02
CA ALA A 427 -7.94 21.64 24.39
C ALA A 427 -9.29 22.34 24.49
N GLN A 428 -10.38 21.60 24.26
CA GLN A 428 -11.75 22.11 24.39
C GLN A 428 -12.05 22.52 25.84
N GLN A 429 -11.64 21.72 26.81
CA GLN A 429 -11.84 22.00 28.23
C GLN A 429 -11.12 23.26 28.68
N LEU A 430 -9.86 23.45 28.24
CA LEU A 430 -9.11 24.66 28.54
C LEU A 430 -9.73 25.88 27.85
N ALA A 431 -10.20 25.74 26.61
CA ALA A 431 -10.82 26.82 25.86
C ALA A 431 -12.17 27.27 26.44
N ALA A 432 -13.01 26.32 26.86
CA ALA A 432 -14.36 26.59 27.35
C ALA A 432 -14.39 27.01 28.83
N HIS A 433 -13.52 26.42 29.66
CA HIS A 433 -13.60 26.55 31.12
C HIS A 433 -12.34 27.14 31.76
N GLY A 434 -11.29 27.43 30.98
CA GLY A 434 -10.05 28.01 31.50
C GLY A 434 -9.28 27.08 32.45
N THR A 435 -9.58 25.77 32.44
CA THR A 435 -8.98 24.78 33.35
C THR A 435 -8.41 23.58 32.60
N PHE A 436 -7.33 23.02 33.13
CA PHE A 436 -6.76 21.75 32.68
C PHE A 436 -7.49 20.52 33.25
N SER A 437 -8.40 20.74 34.21
CA SER A 437 -9.15 19.67 34.86
C SER A 437 -10.09 18.98 33.88
N VAL A 438 -9.93 17.67 33.70
CA VAL A 438 -10.79 16.84 32.83
C VAL A 438 -11.91 16.11 33.59
N ALA A 439 -12.07 16.40 34.88
CA ALA A 439 -13.21 15.90 35.64
C ALA A 439 -14.54 16.37 35.02
N GLY A 440 -15.50 15.45 34.88
CA GLY A 440 -16.79 15.72 34.25
C GLY A 440 -16.76 15.74 32.72
N THR A 441 -15.66 15.31 32.10
CA THR A 441 -15.55 15.13 30.64
C THR A 441 -15.64 13.65 30.25
N ALA A 442 -15.69 13.36 28.95
CA ALA A 442 -15.66 11.97 28.45
C ALA A 442 -14.40 11.18 28.87
N LEU A 443 -13.30 11.85 29.25
CA LEU A 443 -12.09 11.20 29.75
C LEU A 443 -12.18 10.78 31.23
N ALA A 444 -13.02 11.46 32.01
CA ALA A 444 -13.24 11.18 33.43
C ALA A 444 -14.70 11.55 33.80
N PRO A 445 -15.68 10.70 33.44
CA PRO A 445 -17.09 10.94 33.76
C PRO A 445 -17.34 11.00 35.27
N GLU A 446 -18.34 11.75 35.70
CA GLU A 446 -18.72 11.79 37.12
C GLU A 446 -19.28 10.42 37.55
N GLY A 447 -18.75 9.88 38.64
CA GLY A 447 -19.25 8.65 39.27
C GLY A 447 -18.69 7.33 38.71
N GLU A 448 -17.84 7.35 37.68
CA GLU A 448 -17.20 6.15 37.13
C GLU A 448 -15.74 6.01 37.60
N PRO A 449 -15.28 4.79 37.98
CA PRO A 449 -13.88 4.56 38.35
C PRO A 449 -12.97 4.63 37.11
N VAL A 450 -11.87 5.39 37.21
CA VAL A 450 -10.82 5.43 36.18
C VAL A 450 -9.94 4.18 36.35
N PHE A 451 -9.97 3.27 35.38
CA PHE A 451 -9.27 1.97 35.44
C PHE A 451 -7.74 2.09 35.31
N ASP A 452 -7.04 1.15 35.96
CA ASP A 452 -5.58 0.98 36.03
C ASP A 452 -5.09 -0.08 35.03
N ASP A 453 -5.36 0.13 33.75
CA ASP A 453 -4.52 -0.46 32.72
C ASP A 453 -3.71 0.66 32.06
N GLY A 454 -2.59 0.31 31.41
CA GLY A 454 -1.74 1.29 30.72
C GLY A 454 -2.46 2.12 29.64
N ARG A 455 -3.76 1.91 29.43
CA ARG A 455 -4.65 2.59 28.49
C ARG A 455 -5.42 3.76 29.11
N SER A 456 -5.26 4.04 30.41
CA SER A 456 -5.83 5.26 31.03
C SER A 456 -5.36 6.54 30.32
N GLN A 457 -6.32 7.39 29.94
CA GLN A 457 -6.10 8.65 29.21
C GLN A 457 -6.01 9.88 30.14
N VAL A 458 -5.91 9.67 31.45
CA VAL A 458 -5.91 10.72 32.49
C VAL A 458 -4.70 10.56 33.43
N ALA A 459 -4.12 11.68 33.86
CA ALA A 459 -2.99 11.77 34.79
C ALA A 459 -3.33 12.69 35.98
N ARG A 460 -2.52 12.65 37.05
CA ARG A 460 -2.65 13.58 38.20
C ARG A 460 -1.52 14.59 38.29
N THR A 461 -1.87 15.86 38.49
CA THR A 461 -0.90 16.93 38.78
C THR A 461 -0.29 16.77 40.17
N ARG A 462 0.70 17.62 40.50
CA ARG A 462 1.24 17.72 41.87
C ARG A 462 0.16 17.98 42.93
N THR A 463 -0.88 18.74 42.59
CA THR A 463 -1.97 19.12 43.50
C THR A 463 -3.13 18.10 43.52
N GLY A 464 -2.99 16.98 42.80
CA GLY A 464 -4.00 15.91 42.76
C GLY A 464 -5.14 16.12 41.77
N VAL A 465 -5.11 17.19 40.96
CA VAL A 465 -6.12 17.47 39.92
C VAL A 465 -5.99 16.45 38.77
N LEU A 466 -7.12 15.93 38.31
CA LEU A 466 -7.20 15.05 37.15
C LEU A 466 -7.04 15.86 35.86
N VAL A 467 -6.02 15.54 35.07
CA VAL A 467 -5.70 16.21 33.80
C VAL A 467 -5.59 15.18 32.69
N ALA A 468 -5.82 15.58 31.43
CA ALA A 468 -5.60 14.68 30.31
C ALA A 468 -4.13 14.22 30.23
N ARG A 469 -3.92 12.97 29.80
CA ARG A 469 -2.60 12.39 29.56
C ARG A 469 -2.00 12.89 28.24
N THR A 470 -1.74 14.19 28.18
CA THR A 470 -1.15 14.91 27.06
C THR A 470 -0.32 16.09 27.58
N SER A 471 0.62 16.59 26.77
CA SER A 471 1.41 17.77 27.11
C SER A 471 0.52 18.98 27.46
N PRO A 472 0.67 19.59 28.65
CA PRO A 472 -0.04 20.82 29.02
C PRO A 472 0.27 21.97 28.05
N LEU A 473 1.50 22.02 27.53
CA LEU A 473 1.91 23.01 26.54
C LEU A 473 1.19 22.80 25.21
N ALA A 474 1.04 21.56 24.74
CA ALA A 474 0.28 21.27 23.53
C ALA A 474 -1.21 21.65 23.69
N THR A 475 -1.78 21.40 24.87
CA THR A 475 -3.16 21.82 25.21
C THR A 475 -3.30 23.35 25.19
N LEU A 476 -2.36 24.09 25.79
CA LEU A 476 -2.34 25.55 25.79
C LEU A 476 -2.30 26.14 24.39
N LEU A 477 -1.45 25.60 23.51
CA LEU A 477 -1.33 26.07 22.13
C LEU A 477 -2.57 25.77 21.28
N SER A 478 -3.32 24.74 21.64
CA SER A 478 -4.50 24.29 20.90
C SER A 478 -5.78 24.95 21.34
N ALA A 479 -5.86 25.43 22.59
CA ALA A 479 -7.05 26.06 23.15
C ALA A 479 -7.61 27.24 22.31
N PRO A 480 -6.80 28.16 21.75
CA PRO A 480 -7.33 29.22 20.90
C PRO A 480 -8.06 28.71 19.65
N PHE A 481 -7.62 27.56 19.13
CA PHE A 481 -8.23 26.92 17.96
C PHE A 481 -9.46 26.10 18.35
N ALA A 482 -9.48 25.51 19.55
CA ALA A 482 -10.64 24.82 20.10
C ALA A 482 -11.83 25.74 20.40
N LEU A 483 -11.64 27.07 20.46
CA LEU A 483 -12.76 28.03 20.47
C LEU A 483 -13.64 27.93 19.21
N GLY A 484 -13.06 27.53 18.08
CA GLY A 484 -13.80 27.19 16.85
C GLY A 484 -14.35 25.76 16.83
N GLY A 485 -14.37 25.08 17.99
CA GLY A 485 -14.71 23.68 18.13
C GLY A 485 -13.75 22.74 17.39
N VAL A 486 -14.25 21.58 17.01
CA VAL A 486 -13.49 20.55 16.29
C VAL A 486 -12.98 21.06 14.94
N ALA A 487 -13.76 21.89 14.25
CA ALA A 487 -13.35 22.48 12.97
C ALA A 487 -12.13 23.40 13.12
N GLY A 488 -12.06 24.19 14.19
CA GLY A 488 -10.90 25.03 14.50
C GLY A 488 -9.65 24.21 14.81
N LEU A 489 -9.79 23.11 15.58
CA LEU A 489 -8.70 22.17 15.84
C LEU A 489 -8.22 21.47 14.56
N LEU A 490 -9.13 21.04 13.67
CA LEU A 490 -8.77 20.46 12.38
C LEU A 490 -8.00 21.45 11.51
N ALA A 491 -8.45 22.70 11.43
CA ALA A 491 -7.75 23.75 10.70
C ALA A 491 -6.33 23.97 11.23
N PHE A 492 -6.16 23.90 12.56
CA PHE A 492 -4.84 23.95 13.20
C PHE A 492 -3.95 22.77 12.80
N HIS A 493 -4.47 21.54 12.81
CA HIS A 493 -3.72 20.35 12.42
C HIS A 493 -3.29 20.41 10.94
N ILE A 494 -4.18 20.85 10.05
CA ILE A 494 -3.86 21.07 8.62
C ILE A 494 -2.75 22.11 8.46
N ALA A 495 -2.83 23.23 9.20
CA ALA A 495 -1.83 24.28 9.15
C ALA A 495 -0.45 23.79 9.64
N LEU A 496 -0.42 23.02 10.73
CA LEU A 496 0.81 22.40 11.23
C LEU A 496 1.39 21.40 10.22
N ALA A 497 0.57 20.56 9.59
CA ALA A 497 1.01 19.62 8.57
C ALA A 497 1.59 20.32 7.33
N ALA A 498 0.95 21.40 6.88
CA ALA A 498 1.46 22.25 5.79
C ALA A 498 2.81 22.90 6.18
N LEU A 499 2.95 23.32 7.43
CA LEU A 499 4.19 23.88 7.96
C LEU A 499 5.30 22.82 8.05
N VAL A 500 4.98 21.59 8.46
CA VAL A 500 5.92 20.44 8.40
C VAL A 500 6.44 20.25 6.98
N ALA A 501 5.54 20.18 5.99
CA ALA A 501 5.93 20.01 4.60
C ALA A 501 6.84 21.14 4.10
N LEU A 502 6.50 22.39 4.43
CA LEU A 502 7.31 23.56 4.11
C LEU A 502 8.71 23.50 4.74
N LEU A 503 8.80 23.16 6.04
CA LEU A 503 10.07 23.08 6.77
C LEU A 503 10.97 21.95 6.25
N LEU A 504 10.39 20.80 5.89
CA LEU A 504 11.13 19.67 5.30
C LEU A 504 11.78 20.05 3.96
N VAL A 505 11.06 20.78 3.10
CA VAL A 505 11.64 21.26 1.83
C VAL A 505 12.73 22.30 2.08
N LEU A 506 12.53 23.20 3.06
CA LEU A 506 13.51 24.24 3.43
C LEU A 506 14.83 23.69 3.99
N LEU A 507 14.83 22.49 4.56
CA LEU A 507 16.05 21.81 5.01
C LEU A 507 16.93 21.34 3.85
N SER A 508 16.40 21.28 2.62
CA SER A 508 17.16 20.90 1.44
C SER A 508 17.79 22.14 0.76
N PRO A 509 19.12 22.14 0.53
CA PRO A 509 19.82 23.28 -0.10
C PRO A 509 19.48 23.50 -1.58
N ARG A 510 18.93 22.48 -2.26
CA ARG A 510 18.37 22.54 -3.61
C ARG A 510 17.16 21.61 -3.62
N PRO A 511 15.93 22.08 -3.41
CA PRO A 511 14.79 21.17 -3.31
C PRO A 511 14.44 20.64 -4.70
N PRO A 512 14.70 19.35 -5.02
CA PRO A 512 14.25 18.81 -6.28
C PRO A 512 12.73 18.62 -6.24
N THR A 513 12.07 18.64 -7.41
CA THR A 513 10.69 18.16 -7.61
C THR A 513 10.42 16.86 -6.86
N VAL A 514 11.38 15.94 -6.89
CA VAL A 514 11.31 14.65 -6.20
C VAL A 514 11.07 14.82 -4.71
N LEU A 515 11.74 15.77 -4.04
CA LEU A 515 11.59 15.96 -2.59
C LEU A 515 10.19 16.47 -2.22
N ALA A 516 9.67 17.47 -2.95
CA ALA A 516 8.32 17.98 -2.73
C ALA A 516 7.27 16.88 -2.95
N ALA A 517 7.47 16.06 -3.99
CA ALA A 517 6.62 14.92 -4.29
C ALA A 517 6.74 13.80 -3.23
N THR A 518 7.93 13.50 -2.71
CA THR A 518 8.14 12.54 -1.62
C THR A 518 7.46 12.99 -0.33
N ILE A 519 7.52 14.28 -0.02
CA ILE A 519 6.83 14.83 1.15
C ILE A 519 5.32 14.70 0.97
N ALA A 520 4.78 15.08 -0.19
CA ALA A 520 3.36 14.89 -0.49
C ALA A 520 2.95 13.40 -0.42
N LEU A 521 3.79 12.49 -0.93
CA LEU A 521 3.62 11.03 -0.82
C LEU A 521 3.45 10.56 0.63
N ALA A 522 4.27 11.05 1.55
CA ALA A 522 4.15 10.66 2.95
C ALA A 522 2.72 10.94 3.47
N PHE A 523 2.14 12.07 3.09
CA PHE A 523 0.76 12.42 3.42
C PHE A 523 -0.30 11.75 2.54
N PHE A 524 0.07 11.04 1.48
CA PHE A 524 -0.86 10.16 0.73
C PHE A 524 -1.02 8.78 1.38
N LEU A 525 -0.22 8.43 2.38
CA LEU A 525 -0.36 7.15 3.08
C LEU A 525 -1.47 7.25 4.14
N PRO A 526 -2.48 6.35 4.13
CA PRO A 526 -3.62 6.38 5.06
C PRO A 526 -3.20 6.54 6.53
N GLY A 527 -2.28 5.70 7.00
CA GLY A 527 -1.81 5.75 8.38
C GLY A 527 -1.07 7.03 8.79
N VAL A 528 -0.52 7.79 7.83
CA VAL A 528 0.09 9.10 8.13
C VAL A 528 -0.99 10.17 8.25
N ARG A 529 -2.00 10.18 7.37
CA ARG A 529 -3.10 11.16 7.39
C ARG A 529 -3.90 11.08 8.69
N GLU A 530 -4.30 9.89 9.08
CA GLU A 530 -5.06 9.67 10.32
C GLU A 530 -4.26 10.15 11.55
N ARG A 531 -2.98 9.80 11.62
CA ARG A 531 -2.09 10.27 12.70
C ARG A 531 -1.88 11.77 12.68
N VAL A 532 -1.82 12.41 11.52
CA VAL A 532 -1.71 13.87 11.42
C VAL A 532 -2.99 14.55 11.91
N LEU A 533 -4.15 13.95 11.65
CA LEU A 533 -5.44 14.48 12.11
C LEU A 533 -5.68 14.27 13.61
N LEU A 534 -5.17 13.18 14.19
CA LEU A 534 -5.42 12.81 15.60
C LEU A 534 -4.26 13.12 16.55
N GLY A 535 -3.02 13.21 16.03
CA GLY A 535 -1.78 13.27 16.80
C GLY A 535 -1.27 14.69 17.07
N GLY A 536 -2.13 15.61 17.49
CA GLY A 536 -1.81 17.03 17.69
C GLY A 536 -0.47 17.31 18.38
N PRO A 537 -0.20 16.79 19.60
CA PRO A 537 1.05 17.03 20.31
C PRO A 537 2.29 16.55 19.55
N ALA A 538 2.21 15.38 18.91
CA ALA A 538 3.29 14.84 18.09
C ALA A 538 3.54 15.71 16.85
N LEU A 539 2.47 16.23 16.23
CA LEU A 539 2.57 17.12 15.08
C LEU A 539 3.19 18.49 15.45
N MET A 540 2.78 19.09 16.56
CA MET A 540 3.39 20.32 17.08
C MET A 540 4.87 20.12 17.43
N GLY A 541 5.20 19.02 18.11
CA GLY A 541 6.58 18.64 18.40
C GLY A 541 7.42 18.48 17.14
N THR A 542 6.86 17.87 16.10
CA THR A 542 7.49 17.72 14.78
C THR A 542 7.79 19.08 14.16
N VAL A 543 6.83 20.01 14.15
CA VAL A 543 7.02 21.38 13.64
C VAL A 543 8.15 22.08 14.39
N ALA A 544 8.13 22.02 15.72
CA ALA A 544 9.14 22.67 16.55
C ALA A 544 10.55 22.08 16.28
N LEU A 545 10.67 20.76 16.19
CA LEU A 545 11.94 20.09 15.89
C LEU A 545 12.48 20.46 14.50
N LEU A 546 11.64 20.41 13.47
CA LEU A 546 12.03 20.80 12.11
C LEU A 546 12.42 22.28 12.05
N GLY A 547 11.69 23.15 12.75
CA GLY A 547 12.03 24.56 12.91
C GLY A 547 13.39 24.75 13.58
N ALA A 548 13.70 23.95 14.61
CA ALA A 548 15.00 23.95 15.27
C ALA A 548 16.14 23.59 14.31
N LEU A 549 15.94 22.56 13.48
CA LEU A 549 16.91 22.14 12.46
C LEU A 549 17.11 23.21 11.38
N VAL A 550 16.04 23.86 10.92
CA VAL A 550 16.12 24.97 9.96
C VAL A 550 16.84 26.17 10.58
N ALA A 551 16.58 26.48 11.85
CA ALA A 551 17.29 27.53 12.57
C ALA A 551 18.79 27.21 12.71
N ALA A 552 19.13 25.96 13.06
CA ALA A 552 20.51 25.51 13.21
C ALA A 552 21.29 25.59 11.88
N THR A 553 20.70 25.12 10.78
CA THR A 553 21.33 25.19 9.44
C THR A 553 21.56 26.63 8.95
N ARG A 554 20.75 27.59 9.42
CA ARG A 554 20.91 29.03 9.16
C ARG A 554 21.76 29.76 10.20
N GLY A 555 22.40 29.04 11.13
CA GLY A 555 23.26 29.62 12.16
C GLY A 555 22.54 30.41 13.26
N ARG A 556 21.21 30.24 13.42
CA ARG A 556 20.40 30.88 14.46
C ARG A 556 20.38 30.03 15.73
N VAL A 557 21.50 30.02 16.45
CA VAL A 557 21.75 29.14 17.62
C VAL A 557 20.66 29.24 18.69
N GLY A 558 20.31 30.45 19.14
CA GLY A 558 19.30 30.64 20.18
C GLY A 558 17.93 30.08 19.78
N ALA A 559 17.47 30.39 18.57
CA ALA A 559 16.20 29.87 18.05
C ALA A 559 16.21 28.34 17.92
N ALA A 560 17.33 27.74 17.51
CA ALA A 560 17.46 26.29 17.41
C ALA A 560 17.33 25.60 18.78
N VAL A 561 18.00 26.12 19.81
CA VAL A 561 17.90 25.55 21.17
C VAL A 561 16.50 25.74 21.74
N THR A 562 15.92 26.94 21.63
CA THR A 562 14.56 27.21 22.12
C THR A 562 13.53 26.28 21.47
N LEU A 563 13.55 26.14 20.15
CA LEU A 563 12.62 25.26 19.42
C LEU A 563 12.86 23.78 19.73
N GLY A 564 14.12 23.37 19.98
CA GLY A 564 14.44 22.01 20.41
C GLY A 564 13.86 21.68 21.80
N CYS A 565 13.99 22.59 22.77
CA CYS A 565 13.36 22.45 24.08
C CYS A 565 11.83 22.48 23.97
N PHE A 566 11.28 23.33 23.11
CA PHE A 566 9.84 23.40 22.86
C PHE A 566 9.29 22.10 22.30
N ALA A 567 9.99 21.49 21.33
CA ALA A 567 9.63 20.17 20.79
C ALA A 567 9.56 19.11 21.90
N MET A 568 10.54 19.08 22.80
CA MET A 568 10.55 18.15 23.93
C MET A 568 9.36 18.35 24.88
N ALA A 569 9.04 19.59 25.22
CA ALA A 569 7.89 19.89 26.07
C ALA A 569 6.56 19.50 25.43
N LEU A 570 6.45 19.60 24.10
CA LEU A 570 5.25 19.24 23.35
C LEU A 570 5.04 17.72 23.23
N THR A 571 6.13 16.96 23.10
CA THR A 571 6.07 15.49 22.94
C THR A 571 6.23 14.72 24.24
N GLU A 572 6.58 15.39 25.34
CA GLU A 572 6.92 14.77 26.64
C GLU A 572 7.99 13.66 26.52
N THR A 573 8.90 13.78 25.53
CA THR A 573 9.97 12.79 25.30
C THR A 573 11.27 13.17 26.04
N PRO A 574 12.05 12.19 26.56
CA PRO A 574 13.32 12.46 27.22
C PRO A 574 14.37 13.11 26.27
N LEU A 575 15.43 13.69 26.86
CA LEU A 575 16.47 14.60 26.31
C LEU A 575 17.20 14.21 25.00
N LEU A 576 16.74 13.22 24.23
CA LEU A 576 17.39 12.69 23.03
C LEU A 576 17.45 13.66 21.83
N ALA A 577 16.60 14.69 21.78
CA ALA A 577 16.59 15.67 20.67
C ALA A 577 17.71 16.73 20.77
N LEU A 578 18.17 17.06 21.98
CA LEU A 578 19.19 18.08 22.22
C LEU A 578 20.58 17.73 21.65
N PRO A 579 21.08 16.48 21.74
CA PRO A 579 22.33 16.08 21.11
C PRO A 579 22.35 16.30 19.60
N ALA A 580 21.26 15.98 18.89
CA ALA A 580 21.16 16.15 17.44
C ALA A 580 21.23 17.64 17.05
N VAL A 581 20.51 18.50 17.77
CA VAL A 581 20.58 19.96 17.57
C VAL A 581 21.97 20.49 17.92
N ALA A 582 22.57 20.04 19.02
CA ALA A 582 23.91 20.46 19.46
C ALA A 582 25.01 20.12 18.43
N VAL A 583 24.99 18.92 17.85
CA VAL A 583 25.94 18.51 16.79
C VAL A 583 25.86 19.44 15.57
N LEU A 584 24.66 19.86 15.18
CA LEU A 584 24.44 20.75 14.04
C LEU A 584 24.87 22.20 14.32
N LEU A 585 24.85 22.60 15.58
CA LEU A 585 25.30 23.92 16.02
C LEU A 585 26.83 24.05 16.07
N VAL A 586 27.59 22.95 16.08
CA VAL A 586 29.06 22.99 16.18
C VAL A 586 29.71 23.81 15.06
N LYS A 587 29.32 23.62 13.79
CA LYS A 587 29.93 24.39 12.68
C LYS A 587 29.54 25.87 12.67
N PRO A 588 28.25 26.27 12.77
CA PRO A 588 27.91 27.69 12.77
C PRO A 588 28.51 28.41 13.97
N VAL A 589 28.57 27.78 15.15
CA VAL A 589 29.25 28.34 16.33
C VAL A 589 30.76 28.47 16.07
N ARG A 590 31.42 27.44 15.53
CA ARG A 590 32.85 27.54 15.15
C ARG A 590 33.11 28.61 14.09
N ALA A 591 32.23 28.75 13.09
CA ALA A 591 32.37 29.76 12.05
C ALA A 591 32.20 31.18 12.62
N GLN A 592 31.23 31.40 13.51
CA GLN A 592 31.06 32.66 14.22
C GLN A 592 32.27 32.98 15.11
N LEU A 593 32.80 32.00 15.83
CA LEU A 593 34.00 32.16 16.66
C LEU A 593 35.27 32.41 15.82
N ALA A 594 35.35 31.85 14.61
CA ALA A 594 36.48 32.03 13.70
C ALA A 594 36.52 33.43 13.06
N HIS A 595 35.38 34.12 12.93
CA HIS A 595 35.31 35.51 12.44
C HIS A 595 35.69 36.55 13.50
N LEU A 596 35.83 36.17 14.76
CA LEU A 596 36.26 37.06 15.83
C LEU A 596 37.78 36.95 16.02
N GLY A 597 38.48 38.08 15.98
CA GLY A 597 39.94 38.15 16.10
C GLY A 597 40.44 38.15 17.55
N ALA A 598 39.70 38.76 18.48
CA ALA A 598 40.11 38.91 19.87
C ALA A 598 39.58 37.79 20.78
N PRO A 599 40.39 37.26 21.72
CA PRO A 599 39.98 36.22 22.66
C PRO A 599 38.82 36.63 23.59
N ASP A 600 38.72 37.93 23.92
CA ASP A 600 37.64 38.45 24.78
C ASP A 600 36.28 38.51 24.08
N GLU A 601 36.27 38.85 22.78
CA GLU A 601 35.05 38.81 21.94
C GLU A 601 34.54 37.37 21.79
N ARG A 602 35.45 36.41 21.62
CA ARG A 602 35.11 34.98 21.57
C ARG A 602 34.52 34.50 22.89
N ARG A 603 35.08 34.92 24.02
CA ARG A 603 34.56 34.60 25.36
C ARG A 603 33.18 35.20 25.59
N ALA A 604 32.99 36.48 25.27
CA ALA A 604 31.70 37.15 25.42
C ALA A 604 30.60 36.50 24.56
N LEU A 605 30.89 36.19 23.29
CA LEU A 605 29.94 35.49 22.41
C LEU A 605 29.65 34.07 22.92
N ALA A 606 30.67 33.32 23.34
CA ALA A 606 30.49 31.98 23.89
C ALA A 606 29.61 31.98 25.17
N LEU A 607 29.82 32.96 26.05
CA LEU A 607 29.05 33.13 27.27
C LEU A 607 27.59 33.55 26.97
N GLN A 608 27.39 34.44 25.99
CA GLN A 608 26.07 34.84 25.52
C GLN A 608 25.30 33.67 24.87
N LEU A 609 25.97 32.86 24.05
CA LEU A 609 25.40 31.66 23.45
C LEU A 609 25.11 30.59 24.51
N GLY A 610 25.99 30.41 25.50
CA GLY A 610 25.81 29.50 26.63
C GLY A 610 24.62 29.88 27.51
N LEU A 611 24.48 31.16 27.87
CA LEU A 611 23.33 31.66 28.63
C LEU A 611 22.02 31.49 27.87
N ARG A 612 22.00 31.82 26.57
CA ARG A 612 20.82 31.61 25.72
C ARG A 612 20.47 30.13 25.56
N ALA A 613 21.47 29.25 25.52
CA ALA A 613 21.26 27.81 25.42
C ALA A 613 20.75 27.20 26.75
N LEU A 614 21.07 27.79 27.90
CA LEU A 614 20.64 27.32 29.22
C LEU A 614 19.26 27.84 29.64
N ALA A 615 18.83 29.00 29.14
CA ALA A 615 17.56 29.62 29.52
C ALA A 615 16.33 28.73 29.23
N ALA A 616 16.23 28.17 28.03
CA ALA A 616 15.08 27.35 27.62
C ALA A 616 14.99 25.99 28.37
N PRO A 617 16.09 25.22 28.53
CA PRO A 617 16.09 24.03 29.38
C PRO A 617 15.72 24.35 30.83
N THR A 618 16.24 25.45 31.38
CA THR A 618 15.97 25.85 32.78
C THR A 618 14.48 26.17 32.98
N ALA A 619 13.88 26.91 32.05
CA ALA A 619 12.45 27.20 32.08
C ALA A 619 11.58 25.92 31.99
N LEU A 620 11.99 24.95 31.18
CA LEU A 620 11.29 23.66 31.03
C LEU A 620 11.36 22.84 32.32
N VAL A 621 12.54 22.76 32.94
CA VAL A 621 12.76 22.07 34.22
C VAL A 621 11.95 22.73 35.34
N LEU A 622 11.95 24.06 35.42
CA LEU A 622 11.15 24.80 36.39
C LEU A 622 9.65 24.60 36.16
N GLY A 623 9.19 24.60 34.91
CA GLY A 623 7.80 24.30 34.55
C GLY A 623 7.38 22.90 34.99
N ALA A 624 8.22 21.89 34.72
CA ALA A 624 7.98 20.51 35.16
C ALA A 624 7.97 20.38 36.70
N LEU A 625 8.86 21.08 37.41
CA LEU A 625 8.84 21.14 38.88
C LEU A 625 7.55 21.74 39.43
N VAL A 626 7.07 22.82 38.82
CA VAL A 626 5.83 23.48 39.25
C VAL A 626 4.63 22.58 39.00
N TYR A 627 4.54 22.00 37.80
CA TYR A 627 3.35 21.27 37.35
C TYR A 627 3.30 19.82 37.86
N TRP A 628 4.41 19.10 37.76
CA TRP A 628 4.54 17.68 38.11
C TRP A 628 5.28 17.44 39.43
N GLY A 629 5.86 18.47 40.06
CA GLY A 629 6.64 18.32 41.29
C GLY A 629 8.02 17.67 41.09
N ARG A 630 8.47 17.47 39.85
CA ARG A 630 9.76 16.85 39.52
C ARG A 630 10.42 17.54 38.31
N PRO A 631 11.76 17.66 38.28
CA PRO A 631 12.51 18.41 37.27
C PRO A 631 12.38 17.88 35.83
N LEU A 632 11.85 16.67 35.66
CA LEU A 632 11.60 16.03 34.35
C LEU A 632 10.27 15.25 34.36
N GLY A 633 9.34 15.58 35.25
CA GLY A 633 8.06 14.87 35.32
C GLY A 633 7.27 15.04 34.03
N VAL A 634 6.58 13.98 33.62
CA VAL A 634 5.71 13.93 32.43
C VAL A 634 4.38 13.28 32.76
N SER A 635 3.35 13.47 31.92
CA SER A 635 2.02 12.90 32.17
C SER A 635 2.03 11.36 32.19
N LEU A 636 3.00 10.73 31.51
CA LEU A 636 3.20 9.27 31.49
C LEU A 636 3.64 8.68 32.85
N GLU A 637 4.22 9.49 33.75
CA GLU A 637 4.80 9.01 35.02
C GLU A 637 3.83 9.08 36.22
N ARG A 638 2.63 9.66 36.06
CA ARG A 638 1.64 9.83 37.14
C ARG A 638 0.25 9.35 36.71
N VAL A 639 0.14 8.06 36.40
CA VAL A 639 -1.14 7.39 36.12
C VAL A 639 -2.00 7.42 37.39
N ALA A 640 -3.27 7.80 37.23
CA ALA A 640 -4.23 7.83 38.34
C ALA A 640 -4.81 6.41 38.56
N VAL A 641 -4.53 5.79 39.71
CA VAL A 641 -5.06 4.47 40.11
C VAL A 641 -6.16 4.65 41.13
N ALA A 642 -7.32 4.00 40.97
CA ALA A 642 -8.34 3.91 42.04
C ALA A 642 -8.04 2.71 42.97
N GLY A 643 -7.90 2.95 44.27
CA GLY A 643 -7.87 1.89 45.30
C GLY A 643 -9.27 1.53 45.81
N LEU A 644 -9.42 0.35 46.41
CA LEU A 644 -10.66 -0.22 46.98
C LEU A 644 -11.37 0.66 48.05
N GLU A 645 -10.74 1.76 48.49
CA GLU A 645 -11.28 2.69 49.51
C GLU A 645 -11.52 4.12 48.96
N GLY A 646 -11.48 4.34 47.64
CA GLY A 646 -11.69 5.67 47.05
C GLY A 646 -10.50 6.63 47.17
N THR A 647 -9.37 6.16 47.68
CA THR A 647 -8.08 6.88 47.66
C THR A 647 -7.26 6.49 46.43
N TYR A 648 -6.66 7.48 45.76
CA TYR A 648 -5.93 7.27 44.52
C TYR A 648 -4.41 7.17 44.76
N ALA A 649 -3.75 6.13 44.24
CA ALA A 649 -2.30 5.90 44.37
C ALA A 649 -1.53 6.24 43.08
N ILE A 650 -0.21 6.52 43.20
CA ILE A 650 0.71 6.76 42.08
C ILE A 650 1.53 5.48 41.85
N ALA A 651 1.37 4.82 40.70
CA ALA A 651 2.21 3.70 40.30
C ALA A 651 3.56 4.19 39.72
N PRO A 652 4.70 3.56 40.04
CA PRO A 652 5.98 3.87 39.40
C PRO A 652 6.02 3.36 37.96
N ALA A 653 6.45 4.20 37.03
CA ALA A 653 6.60 3.83 35.62
C ALA A 653 7.72 2.80 35.41
N THR A 654 7.50 1.85 34.50
CA THR A 654 8.51 0.92 33.98
C THR A 654 9.68 1.69 33.35
N THR A 655 10.90 1.33 33.71
CA THR A 655 12.12 1.99 33.20
C THR A 655 12.40 1.56 31.76
N LEU A 656 13.12 2.39 31.00
CA LEU A 656 13.57 2.07 29.63
C LEU A 656 14.28 0.70 29.54
N VAL A 657 14.94 0.28 30.62
CA VAL A 657 15.61 -1.03 30.73
C VAL A 657 14.62 -2.19 30.79
N THR A 658 13.53 -2.07 31.56
CA THR A 658 12.48 -3.11 31.63
C THR A 658 11.67 -3.20 30.34
N LEU A 659 11.52 -2.06 29.63
CA LEU A 659 10.92 -2.02 28.30
C LEU A 659 11.78 -2.75 27.25
N LEU A 660 13.10 -2.60 27.29
CA LEU A 660 14.02 -3.28 26.38
C LEU A 660 14.13 -4.79 26.66
N ASP A 661 14.09 -5.20 27.93
CA ASP A 661 14.10 -6.63 28.33
C ASP A 661 12.84 -7.38 27.86
N GLY A 662 11.66 -6.75 27.96
CA GLY A 662 10.39 -7.36 27.52
C GLY A 662 10.26 -7.53 26.01
N ILE A 663 11.01 -6.76 25.22
CA ILE A 663 10.90 -6.70 23.76
C ILE A 663 11.69 -7.79 23.05
N PHE A 664 12.75 -8.32 23.67
CA PHE A 664 13.66 -9.29 23.03
C PHE A 664 13.59 -10.71 23.61
N GLY A 665 12.63 -10.99 24.51
CA GLY A 665 12.15 -12.34 24.79
C GLY A 665 13.20 -13.38 25.24
N GLY A 666 14.22 -12.98 25.99
CA GLY A 666 15.23 -13.89 26.53
C GLY A 666 15.94 -13.25 27.73
N GLY A 667 16.30 -14.07 28.72
CA GLY A 667 16.81 -13.65 30.03
C GLY A 667 18.01 -12.67 30.03
N PRO A 668 18.38 -12.15 31.22
CA PRO A 668 19.18 -10.95 31.39
C PRO A 668 20.62 -11.12 30.85
N ASP A 669 20.91 -10.53 29.69
CA ASP A 669 22.27 -10.42 29.13
C ASP A 669 22.56 -8.96 28.69
N PRO A 670 23.39 -8.21 29.45
CA PRO A 670 23.67 -6.80 29.20
C PRO A 670 24.42 -6.55 27.88
N MET A 671 25.05 -7.57 27.25
CA MET A 671 25.73 -7.41 25.96
C MET A 671 24.76 -7.25 24.77
N ARG A 672 23.53 -7.79 24.87
CA ARG A 672 22.52 -7.69 23.81
C ARG A 672 21.84 -6.31 23.76
N ALA A 673 21.77 -5.60 24.89
CA ALA A 673 21.26 -4.23 24.96
C ALA A 673 22.22 -3.17 24.38
N VAL A 674 23.53 -3.46 24.34
CA VAL A 674 24.58 -2.51 23.91
C VAL A 674 24.89 -2.59 22.41
N ALA A 675 24.63 -3.73 21.76
CA ALA A 675 24.90 -3.93 20.33
C ALA A 675 24.17 -2.95 19.39
N PRO A 676 22.88 -2.59 19.60
CA PRO A 676 22.20 -1.58 18.77
C PRO A 676 22.80 -0.18 18.94
N LEU A 677 23.23 0.17 20.15
CA LEU A 677 23.86 1.47 20.45
C LEU A 677 25.21 1.63 19.75
N LEU A 678 26.02 0.56 19.68
CA LEU A 678 27.31 0.56 18.96
C LEU A 678 27.12 0.55 17.43
N LEU A 679 26.12 -0.16 16.91
CA LEU A 679 25.74 -0.15 15.48
C LEU A 679 25.17 1.22 15.02
N VAL A 680 24.56 2.00 15.92
CA VAL A 680 24.05 3.36 15.67
C VAL A 680 25.16 4.42 15.78
N ALA A 681 26.13 4.25 16.67
CA ALA A 681 27.19 5.23 16.90
C ALA A 681 28.31 5.24 15.83
N LEU A 682 28.67 4.07 15.28
CA LEU A 682 29.80 3.92 14.35
C LEU A 682 29.59 4.58 12.96
N PRO A 683 28.41 4.49 12.31
CA PRO A 683 28.15 5.20 11.05
C PRO A 683 28.06 6.72 11.22
N GLY A 684 27.54 7.19 12.37
CA GLY A 684 27.44 8.60 12.70
C GLY A 684 28.80 9.28 12.85
N LEU A 685 29.79 8.59 13.45
CA LEU A 685 31.17 9.06 13.54
C LEU A 685 31.93 8.94 12.21
N GLY A 686 31.68 7.88 11.43
CA GLY A 686 32.30 7.65 10.12
C GLY A 686 31.83 8.57 8.99
N LEU A 687 30.67 9.25 9.12
CA LEU A 687 30.12 10.14 8.08
C LEU A 687 30.37 11.64 8.35
N VAL A 688 30.67 12.02 9.60
CA VAL A 688 31.16 13.36 9.96
C VAL A 688 32.53 13.63 9.35
N SER A 689 33.34 12.59 9.11
CA SER A 689 34.65 12.70 8.46
C SER A 689 34.59 12.90 6.93
N VAL A 690 33.45 12.64 6.27
CA VAL A 690 33.32 12.68 4.78
C VAL A 690 32.57 13.92 4.26
N GLY A 691 32.22 14.88 5.12
CA GLY A 691 31.73 16.21 4.69
C GLY A 691 30.32 16.27 4.09
N ARG A 692 29.55 15.17 4.06
CA ARG A 692 28.17 15.12 3.52
C ARG A 692 27.10 15.23 4.61
N ARG A 693 26.89 16.46 5.09
CA ARG A 693 26.06 16.80 6.26
C ARG A 693 24.59 16.40 6.15
N ASP A 694 23.99 16.56 4.98
CA ASP A 694 22.55 16.37 4.84
C ASP A 694 22.16 14.88 4.69
N LEU A 695 23.12 13.99 4.43
CA LEU A 695 22.91 12.54 4.50
C LEU A 695 23.09 12.02 5.94
N ALA A 696 24.03 12.61 6.70
CA ALA A 696 24.26 12.25 8.11
C ALA A 696 23.10 12.67 9.03
N LEU A 697 22.49 13.84 8.80
CA LEU A 697 21.25 14.27 9.47
C LEU A 697 20.10 13.30 9.23
N ALA A 698 19.94 12.94 7.96
CA ALA A 698 18.84 12.14 7.45
C ALA A 698 18.93 10.68 7.93
N LEU A 699 20.11 10.06 7.86
CA LEU A 699 20.35 8.71 8.38
C LEU A 699 20.39 8.68 9.91
N GLY A 700 20.99 9.70 10.53
CA GLY A 700 21.11 9.78 11.99
C GLY A 700 19.75 9.84 12.68
N VAL A 701 18.79 10.59 12.13
CA VAL A 701 17.44 10.64 12.69
C VAL A 701 16.60 9.44 12.28
N ALA A 702 16.73 8.94 11.05
CA ALA A 702 16.12 7.68 10.62
C ALA A 702 16.50 6.52 11.56
N LEU A 703 17.79 6.37 11.88
CA LEU A 703 18.31 5.34 12.75
C LEU A 703 17.93 5.59 14.23
N LEU A 704 17.91 6.84 14.70
CA LEU A 704 17.41 7.17 16.05
C LEU A 704 15.93 6.80 16.22
N SER A 705 15.16 6.90 15.14
CA SER A 705 13.73 6.63 15.13
C SER A 705 13.40 5.14 15.02
N LEU A 706 14.25 4.38 14.34
CA LEU A 706 14.18 2.92 14.24
C LEU A 706 14.72 2.23 15.51
N ALA A 707 15.57 2.90 16.28
CA ALA A 707 16.12 2.40 17.54
C ALA A 707 15.20 2.60 18.77
N LEU A 708 14.04 3.25 18.59
CA LEU A 708 12.98 3.31 19.60
C LEU A 708 11.95 2.22 19.27
N PRO A 709 11.89 1.11 20.02
CA PRO A 709 11.03 0.01 19.63
C PRO A 709 9.57 0.37 19.94
N SER A 710 8.74 0.37 18.90
CA SER A 710 7.30 0.13 19.00
C SER A 710 7.07 -1.37 18.87
N VAL A 711 6.84 -2.08 19.98
CA VAL A 711 6.49 -3.51 19.95
C VAL A 711 5.12 -3.74 20.59
N ALA A 712 4.26 -4.33 19.76
CA ALA A 712 3.10 -5.16 20.07
C ALA A 712 2.08 -4.65 21.10
N SER A 713 1.05 -3.99 20.59
CA SER A 713 -0.39 -4.34 20.73
C SER A 713 -1.23 -3.06 20.71
N SER A 714 -2.08 -2.92 19.69
CA SER A 714 -3.13 -1.89 19.57
C SER A 714 -2.78 -0.38 19.56
N GLU A 715 -1.64 0.13 20.04
CA GLU A 715 -1.08 1.50 19.81
C GLU A 715 0.41 1.54 20.28
N PRO A 716 1.29 2.53 19.94
CA PRO A 716 1.44 3.41 18.78
C PRO A 716 2.73 3.06 17.97
N GLY A 717 2.64 3.00 16.64
CA GLY A 717 3.82 2.80 15.76
C GLY A 717 4.67 4.07 15.57
N LEU A 718 5.89 3.93 15.04
CA LEU A 718 6.86 4.98 14.61
C LEU A 718 6.34 6.45 14.68
N PRO A 719 6.93 7.34 15.50
CA PRO A 719 6.43 8.71 15.67
C PRO A 719 6.51 9.52 14.36
N LEU A 720 5.51 10.38 14.10
CA LEU A 720 5.37 11.10 12.83
C LEU A 720 6.65 11.84 12.36
N PHE A 721 7.40 12.44 13.28
CA PHE A 721 8.66 13.13 12.94
C PHE A 721 9.71 12.20 12.31
N ALA A 722 9.73 10.92 12.70
CA ALA A 722 10.62 9.90 12.15
C ALA A 722 10.33 9.64 10.67
N LEU A 723 9.05 9.43 10.36
CA LEU A 723 8.56 9.19 9.00
C LEU A 723 8.89 10.38 8.09
N PHE A 724 8.72 11.60 8.59
CA PHE A 724 9.02 12.82 7.84
C PHE A 724 10.52 13.05 7.63
N LEU A 725 11.37 12.74 8.61
CA LEU A 725 12.82 12.86 8.46
C LEU A 725 13.42 11.77 7.56
N LEU A 726 12.79 10.59 7.50
CA LEU A 726 13.08 9.52 6.53
C LEU A 726 12.81 9.92 5.07
N CYS A 727 11.95 10.92 4.81
CA CYS A 727 11.64 11.37 3.46
C CYS A 727 12.82 12.06 2.76
N ILE A 728 13.68 12.77 3.51
CA ILE A 728 14.85 13.49 2.97
C ILE A 728 15.92 12.55 2.38
N PRO A 729 16.42 11.51 3.10
CA PRO A 729 17.37 10.56 2.54
C PRO A 729 16.73 9.74 1.44
N LEU A 730 15.46 9.32 1.61
CA LEU A 730 14.76 8.51 0.62
C LEU A 730 14.68 9.22 -0.73
N ALA A 731 14.29 10.50 -0.76
CA ALA A 731 14.25 11.28 -2.00
C ALA A 731 15.61 11.35 -2.70
N ARG A 732 16.71 11.47 -1.94
CA ARG A 732 18.08 11.48 -2.48
C ARG A 732 18.51 10.12 -2.99
N THR A 733 18.27 9.06 -2.21
CA THR A 733 18.58 7.68 -2.60
C THR A 733 17.81 7.29 -3.86
N LEU A 734 16.54 7.70 -3.99
CA LEU A 734 15.75 7.48 -5.20
C LEU A 734 16.23 8.31 -6.39
N GLY A 735 16.75 9.51 -6.15
CA GLY A 735 17.42 10.29 -7.19
C GLY A 735 18.69 9.60 -7.70
N VAL A 736 19.51 9.05 -6.78
CA VAL A 736 20.73 8.31 -7.12
C VAL A 736 20.42 6.97 -7.77
N LEU A 737 19.45 6.20 -7.25
CA LEU A 737 19.01 4.95 -7.87
C LEU A 737 18.42 5.21 -9.25
N GLY A 738 17.59 6.24 -9.38
CA GLY A 738 17.06 6.67 -10.67
C GLY A 738 18.17 7.04 -11.66
N SER A 739 19.24 7.70 -11.20
CA SER A 739 20.39 8.01 -12.06
C SER A 739 21.25 6.79 -12.38
N LEU A 740 21.44 5.87 -11.44
CA LEU A 740 22.18 4.63 -11.67
C LEU A 740 21.44 3.71 -12.62
N VAL A 741 20.13 3.53 -12.45
CA VAL A 741 19.28 2.74 -13.35
C VAL A 741 19.30 3.34 -14.75
N ASP A 742 19.18 4.66 -14.86
CA ASP A 742 19.24 5.34 -16.14
C ASP A 742 20.63 5.21 -16.77
N THR A 743 21.72 5.40 -16.01
CA THR A 743 23.11 5.24 -16.48
C THR A 743 23.40 3.80 -16.90
N TRP A 744 22.91 2.82 -16.15
CA TRP A 744 23.03 1.40 -16.51
C TRP A 744 22.25 1.11 -17.78
N SER A 745 21.01 1.60 -17.87
CA SER A 745 20.17 1.44 -19.06
C SER A 745 20.85 2.07 -20.28
N HIS A 746 21.37 3.29 -20.16
CA HIS A 746 22.08 4.01 -21.21
C HIS A 746 23.41 3.34 -21.58
N GLY A 747 24.22 2.93 -20.61
CA GLY A 747 25.46 2.20 -20.89
C GLY A 747 25.23 0.84 -21.56
N LEU A 748 24.07 0.22 -21.32
CA LEU A 748 23.63 -0.99 -22.02
C LEU A 748 23.09 -0.66 -23.42
N VAL A 749 22.35 0.46 -23.58
CA VAL A 749 21.84 0.98 -24.86
C VAL A 749 22.97 1.45 -25.79
N ASP A 750 23.97 2.15 -25.28
CA ASP A 750 25.06 2.76 -26.05
C ASP A 750 26.01 1.72 -26.65
N ARG A 751 26.04 0.51 -26.06
CA ARG A 751 26.73 -0.66 -26.60
C ARG A 751 25.93 -1.37 -27.70
N LEU A 752 24.66 -1.01 -27.87
CA LEU A 752 23.77 -1.58 -28.86
C LEU A 752 23.71 -0.66 -30.10
N PRO A 753 23.47 -1.22 -31.31
CA PRO A 753 23.27 -0.41 -32.50
C PRO A 753 22.15 0.61 -32.27
N PRO A 754 22.27 1.87 -32.73
CA PRO A 754 21.29 2.93 -32.52
C PRO A 754 20.02 2.68 -33.37
N ARG A 755 19.25 1.67 -32.99
CA ARG A 755 17.93 1.37 -33.53
C ARG A 755 16.89 1.76 -32.48
N PRO A 756 16.03 2.76 -32.74
CA PRO A 756 15.02 3.18 -31.78
C PRO A 756 14.11 2.01 -31.42
N GLY A 757 14.05 1.65 -30.13
CA GLY A 757 13.23 0.56 -29.60
C GLY A 757 13.96 -0.76 -29.34
N LEU A 758 15.19 -0.94 -29.85
CA LEU A 758 15.96 -2.17 -29.63
C LEU A 758 16.34 -2.37 -28.16
N ALA A 759 16.81 -1.32 -27.49
CA ALA A 759 17.26 -1.45 -26.11
C ALA A 759 16.13 -1.74 -25.11
N PRO A 760 14.95 -1.08 -25.13
CA PRO A 760 13.81 -1.49 -24.32
C PRO A 760 13.38 -2.93 -24.59
N ALA A 761 13.37 -3.35 -25.86
CA ALA A 761 13.04 -4.73 -26.24
C ALA A 761 14.05 -5.74 -25.68
N LEU A 762 15.35 -5.42 -25.71
CA LEU A 762 16.40 -6.25 -25.12
C LEU A 762 16.34 -6.26 -23.58
N SER A 763 16.07 -5.13 -22.92
CA SER A 763 15.87 -5.10 -21.46
C SER A 763 14.68 -5.95 -21.04
N LEU A 764 13.58 -5.89 -21.79
CA LEU A 764 12.43 -6.77 -21.59
C LEU A 764 12.81 -8.24 -21.84
N ALA A 765 13.50 -8.53 -22.95
CA ALA A 765 13.94 -9.90 -23.25
C ALA A 765 14.87 -10.47 -22.18
N VAL A 766 15.79 -9.66 -21.64
CA VAL A 766 16.68 -10.05 -20.53
C VAL A 766 15.90 -10.28 -19.25
N LEU A 767 14.94 -9.41 -18.91
CA LEU A 767 14.07 -9.62 -17.75
C LEU A 767 13.26 -10.91 -17.90
N TRP A 768 12.68 -11.14 -19.07
CA TRP A 768 11.94 -12.37 -19.39
C TRP A 768 12.84 -13.60 -19.27
N LEU A 769 14.03 -13.57 -19.87
CA LEU A 769 15.00 -14.66 -19.76
C LEU A 769 15.40 -14.91 -18.29
N ALA A 770 15.65 -13.85 -17.52
CA ALA A 770 15.97 -13.97 -16.09
C ALA A 770 14.82 -14.64 -15.32
N LEU A 771 13.58 -14.20 -15.52
CA LEU A 771 12.40 -14.82 -14.88
C LEU A 771 12.24 -16.28 -15.30
N LEU A 772 12.42 -16.60 -16.58
CA LEU A 772 12.38 -17.98 -17.07
C LEU A 772 13.50 -18.83 -16.45
N THR A 773 14.73 -18.31 -16.36
CA THR A 773 15.84 -19.05 -15.72
C THR A 773 15.61 -19.27 -14.22
N VAL A 774 15.09 -18.27 -13.50
CA VAL A 774 14.72 -18.42 -12.08
C VAL A 774 13.62 -19.46 -11.91
N GLY A 775 12.57 -19.40 -12.74
CA GLY A 775 11.47 -20.37 -12.68
C GLY A 775 11.88 -21.78 -13.07
N ALA A 776 12.77 -21.93 -14.06
CA ALA A 776 13.33 -23.23 -14.44
C ALA A 776 14.25 -23.78 -13.33
N GLY A 777 15.12 -22.93 -12.77
CA GLY A 777 15.99 -23.29 -11.65
C GLY A 777 15.20 -23.69 -10.41
N ARG A 778 14.15 -22.94 -10.05
CA ARG A 778 13.28 -23.30 -8.91
C ARG A 778 12.59 -24.64 -9.11
N ARG A 779 12.10 -24.95 -10.32
CA ARG A 779 11.48 -26.25 -10.61
C ARG A 779 12.51 -27.39 -10.65
N ALA A 780 13.73 -27.12 -11.14
CA ALA A 780 14.81 -28.09 -11.11
C ALA A 780 15.33 -28.38 -9.69
N LEU A 781 15.23 -27.39 -8.78
CA LEU A 781 15.60 -27.48 -7.36
C LEU A 781 14.44 -27.88 -6.46
N ALA A 782 13.21 -27.89 -6.96
CA ALA A 782 12.06 -28.36 -6.19
C ALA A 782 12.33 -29.83 -5.85
N ASP A 783 12.34 -30.10 -4.54
CA ASP A 783 12.77 -31.38 -4.01
C ASP A 783 11.98 -32.51 -4.68
N SER A 784 12.66 -33.56 -5.13
CA SER A 784 12.01 -34.68 -5.82
C SER A 784 11.09 -35.49 -4.91
N ALA A 785 11.11 -35.20 -3.60
CA ALA A 785 10.23 -35.78 -2.60
C ALA A 785 8.86 -35.10 -2.68
N PHE A 786 7.90 -35.83 -3.22
CA PHE A 786 6.49 -35.46 -3.19
C PHE A 786 6.02 -35.28 -1.73
N ASP A 787 5.38 -34.14 -1.41
CA ASP A 787 4.71 -33.88 -0.13
C ASP A 787 3.29 -33.40 -0.39
N ILE A 788 2.32 -34.07 0.24
CA ILE A 788 0.87 -33.81 0.11
C ILE A 788 0.48 -32.40 0.59
N ALA A 789 1.28 -31.79 1.46
CA ALA A 789 1.05 -30.46 2.03
C ALA A 789 1.75 -29.33 1.23
N THR A 790 1.93 -29.52 -0.08
CA THR A 790 2.50 -28.50 -0.98
C THR A 790 1.43 -27.89 -1.90
N PRO A 791 1.55 -26.60 -2.28
CA PRO A 791 0.65 -25.98 -3.26
C PRO A 791 0.58 -26.71 -4.59
N GLU A 792 1.65 -27.41 -4.99
CA GLU A 792 1.69 -28.18 -6.22
C GLU A 792 0.90 -29.48 -6.11
N ALA A 793 1.12 -30.28 -5.06
CA ALA A 793 0.37 -31.51 -4.83
C ALA A 793 -1.13 -31.21 -4.69
N VAL A 794 -1.47 -30.15 -3.93
CA VAL A 794 -2.85 -29.72 -3.75
C VAL A 794 -3.49 -29.29 -5.06
N ARG A 795 -2.87 -28.45 -5.89
CA ARG A 795 -3.53 -28.04 -7.15
C ARG A 795 -3.83 -29.17 -8.13
N HIS A 796 -3.02 -30.24 -8.11
CA HIS A 796 -3.20 -31.38 -9.01
C HIS A 796 -4.03 -32.52 -8.40
N ALA A 797 -4.43 -32.42 -7.13
CA ALA A 797 -5.23 -33.45 -6.50
C ALA A 797 -6.69 -33.41 -6.98
N ARG A 798 -7.31 -34.60 -7.06
CA ARG A 798 -8.74 -34.76 -7.31
C ARG A 798 -9.43 -35.03 -5.99
N VAL A 799 -10.45 -34.25 -5.63
CA VAL A 799 -11.20 -34.45 -4.39
C VAL A 799 -12.62 -34.88 -4.70
N THR A 800 -13.12 -35.87 -3.96
CA THR A 800 -14.49 -36.38 -4.09
C THR A 800 -15.17 -36.52 -2.73
N LEU A 801 -16.49 -36.35 -2.72
CA LEU A 801 -17.37 -36.56 -1.57
C LEU A 801 -18.39 -37.65 -1.89
N SER A 802 -18.50 -38.66 -1.04
CA SER A 802 -19.52 -39.71 -1.18
C SER A 802 -20.92 -39.16 -0.83
N HIS A 803 -21.92 -39.35 -1.68
CA HIS A 803 -23.29 -38.89 -1.46
C HIS A 803 -24.37 -39.93 -1.84
N GLY A 804 -25.48 -39.93 -1.09
CA GLY A 804 -26.63 -40.80 -1.32
C GLY A 804 -26.48 -42.25 -0.84
N ARG A 805 -27.59 -43.01 -0.84
CA ARG A 805 -27.64 -44.42 -0.35
C ARG A 805 -26.81 -45.42 -1.18
N ARG A 806 -26.31 -45.01 -2.35
CA ARG A 806 -25.47 -45.83 -3.25
C ARG A 806 -24.01 -45.34 -3.31
N GLY A 807 -23.62 -44.34 -2.52
CA GLY A 807 -22.25 -43.83 -2.48
C GLY A 807 -21.77 -43.19 -3.79
N ALA A 808 -22.65 -42.44 -4.48
CA ALA A 808 -22.24 -41.71 -5.67
C ALA A 808 -21.14 -40.69 -5.33
N LEU A 809 -20.06 -40.65 -6.12
CA LEU A 809 -18.95 -39.74 -5.92
C LEU A 809 -19.28 -38.38 -6.54
N VAL A 810 -19.34 -37.35 -5.69
CA VAL A 810 -19.48 -35.96 -6.10
C VAL A 810 -18.08 -35.36 -6.23
N PRO A 811 -17.64 -34.91 -7.42
CA PRO A 811 -16.36 -34.21 -7.55
C PRO A 811 -16.43 -32.88 -6.82
N CYS A 812 -15.35 -32.51 -6.15
CA CYS A 812 -15.18 -31.21 -5.52
C CYS A 812 -14.34 -30.33 -6.42
N ASP A 813 -14.75 -29.08 -6.57
CA ASP A 813 -14.09 -28.16 -7.48
C ASP A 813 -13.03 -27.37 -6.72
N PHE A 814 -11.86 -27.20 -7.34
CA PHE A 814 -10.80 -26.36 -6.79
C PHE A 814 -11.24 -24.89 -6.93
N LEU A 815 -11.67 -24.30 -5.82
CA LEU A 815 -12.51 -23.11 -5.87
C LEU A 815 -11.82 -21.82 -5.43
N ALA A 816 -10.61 -21.93 -4.88
CA ALA A 816 -9.94 -20.80 -4.29
C ALA A 816 -8.42 -20.93 -4.36
N TRP A 817 -7.77 -20.16 -5.24
CA TRP A 817 -6.31 -19.98 -5.20
C TRP A 817 -5.85 -19.29 -3.93
N GLU A 818 -6.73 -18.46 -3.35
CA GLU A 818 -6.54 -17.74 -2.11
C GLU A 818 -6.44 -18.67 -0.89
N TYR A 819 -7.15 -19.80 -0.93
CA TYR A 819 -7.24 -20.77 0.16
C TYR A 819 -6.59 -22.11 -0.19
N LEU A 820 -6.15 -22.30 -1.43
CA LEU A 820 -5.65 -23.56 -1.97
C LEU A 820 -6.55 -24.75 -1.53
N SER A 821 -7.86 -24.61 -1.73
CA SER A 821 -8.88 -25.51 -1.22
C SER A 821 -9.92 -25.89 -2.27
N TRP A 822 -10.57 -27.03 -2.04
CA TRP A 822 -11.69 -27.54 -2.82
C TRP A 822 -12.99 -27.40 -2.05
N GLU A 823 -14.05 -27.06 -2.77
CA GLU A 823 -15.41 -27.05 -2.25
C GLU A 823 -16.25 -28.11 -2.98
N CYS A 824 -16.90 -28.94 -2.18
CA CYS A 824 -17.70 -30.08 -2.60
C CYS A 824 -19.18 -29.69 -2.64
N ALA A 825 -19.60 -28.88 -3.62
CA ALA A 825 -21.00 -28.47 -3.75
C ALA A 825 -21.57 -27.81 -2.44
N SER A 826 -22.88 -27.84 -2.20
CA SER A 826 -23.57 -27.22 -1.05
C SER A 826 -23.40 -28.02 0.24
N PHE A 827 -22.56 -29.05 0.20
CA PHE A 827 -22.32 -29.95 1.31
C PHE A 827 -21.29 -29.41 2.31
N ASP A 828 -20.57 -28.35 1.94
CA ASP A 828 -19.55 -27.71 2.78
C ASP A 828 -20.04 -26.52 3.61
N ARG A 829 -21.37 -26.33 3.75
CA ARG A 829 -21.90 -25.29 4.64
C ARG A 829 -21.53 -25.59 6.10
N GLY A 830 -20.79 -24.67 6.73
CA GLY A 830 -20.45 -24.75 8.15
C GLY A 830 -19.21 -25.60 8.50
N VAL A 831 -18.50 -26.14 7.50
CA VAL A 831 -17.30 -26.97 7.69
C VAL A 831 -16.06 -26.34 7.07
N THR A 832 -14.88 -26.67 7.61
CA THR A 832 -13.60 -26.23 7.04
C THR A 832 -13.35 -26.98 5.72
N LEU A 833 -13.03 -26.23 4.66
CA LEU A 833 -12.80 -26.79 3.32
C LEU A 833 -11.58 -27.73 3.30
N THR A 834 -11.61 -28.75 2.44
CA THR A 834 -10.42 -29.58 2.20
C THR A 834 -9.42 -28.77 1.39
N GLY A 835 -8.14 -28.77 1.75
CA GLY A 835 -7.18 -27.84 1.15
C GLY A 835 -5.96 -27.59 2.03
N LEU A 836 -5.13 -26.63 1.65
CA LEU A 836 -4.07 -26.12 2.52
C LEU A 836 -4.64 -25.05 3.46
N ALA A 837 -4.22 -25.07 4.73
CA ALA A 837 -4.51 -23.94 5.60
C ALA A 837 -3.65 -22.72 5.23
N THR A 838 -4.18 -21.84 4.36
CA THR A 838 -3.48 -20.62 3.94
C THR A 838 -4.14 -19.30 4.40
N ALA A 839 -5.31 -19.34 5.08
CA ALA A 839 -6.06 -18.16 5.58
C ALA A 839 -6.24 -18.14 7.13
N THR A 840 -6.25 -16.96 7.79
CA THR A 840 -6.03 -16.79 9.26
C THR A 840 -7.38 -16.87 9.97
N PRO A 841 -7.48 -17.38 11.21
CA PRO A 841 -6.42 -17.64 12.20
C PRO A 841 -5.67 -18.98 12.04
N GLU A 842 -5.93 -19.74 10.98
CA GLU A 842 -5.53 -21.14 10.84
C GLU A 842 -4.19 -21.37 10.09
N HIS A 843 -3.46 -20.29 9.76
CA HIS A 843 -2.46 -20.18 8.67
C HIS A 843 -1.35 -21.20 8.50
N LEU A 844 -1.10 -22.06 9.45
CA LEU A 844 0.00 -22.99 9.41
C LEU A 844 -0.41 -24.04 10.42
N GLY A 845 -1.10 -25.10 9.96
CA GLY A 845 -1.86 -26.01 10.82
C GLY A 845 -1.18 -26.23 12.17
N PRO A 846 -1.90 -26.22 13.29
CA PRO A 846 -1.62 -25.62 14.61
C PRO A 846 -0.20 -25.29 15.13
N ASP A 847 0.91 -25.70 14.48
CA ASP A 847 2.30 -25.53 14.91
C ASP A 847 3.12 -24.58 14.03
N GLY A 848 2.53 -23.85 13.08
CA GLY A 848 3.34 -22.98 12.24
C GLY A 848 3.97 -23.68 11.01
N GLN A 849 3.46 -24.84 10.58
CA GLN A 849 3.84 -25.51 9.32
C GLN A 849 2.64 -25.67 8.36
N PRO A 850 2.83 -25.64 7.02
CA PRO A 850 1.77 -25.99 6.07
C PRO A 850 1.30 -27.43 6.28
N ALA A 851 -0.01 -27.62 6.35
CA ALA A 851 -0.65 -28.93 6.46
C ALA A 851 -1.89 -28.98 5.57
N LEU A 852 -2.15 -30.14 4.98
CA LEU A 852 -3.36 -30.45 4.24
C LEU A 852 -4.49 -30.76 5.23
N HIS A 853 -5.55 -29.97 5.19
CA HIS A 853 -6.80 -30.25 5.88
C HIS A 853 -7.65 -31.23 5.07
N LEU A 854 -8.06 -32.33 5.70
CA LEU A 854 -9.04 -33.27 5.16
C LEU A 854 -10.15 -33.44 6.19
N GLY A 855 -11.38 -33.05 5.82
CA GLY A 855 -12.55 -33.12 6.69
C GLY A 855 -13.73 -33.81 6.01
N THR A 856 -14.59 -34.47 6.78
CA THR A 856 -15.90 -34.92 6.31
C THR A 856 -16.88 -33.75 6.27
N ASP A 857 -18.08 -33.95 5.72
CA ASP A 857 -19.17 -33.00 5.95
C ASP A 857 -19.75 -33.16 7.37
N GLU A 858 -20.74 -32.32 7.73
CA GLU A 858 -21.43 -32.39 9.04
C GLU A 858 -22.09 -33.76 9.30
N ARG A 859 -22.40 -34.52 8.24
CA ARG A 859 -23.04 -35.84 8.33
C ARG A 859 -22.05 -37.01 8.37
N GLY A 860 -20.74 -36.74 8.37
CA GLY A 860 -19.70 -37.79 8.41
C GLY A 860 -19.42 -38.48 7.08
N ARG A 861 -19.96 -37.96 5.97
CA ARG A 861 -19.80 -38.57 4.64
C ARG A 861 -18.34 -38.61 4.22
N ALA A 862 -17.96 -39.74 3.64
CA ALA A 862 -16.60 -40.02 3.22
C ALA A 862 -16.09 -38.98 2.22
N ARG A 863 -14.91 -38.42 2.51
CA ARG A 863 -14.16 -37.56 1.59
C ARG A 863 -12.87 -38.22 1.18
N THR A 864 -12.54 -38.16 -0.10
CA THR A 864 -11.33 -38.76 -0.65
C THR A 864 -10.56 -37.74 -1.47
N ILE A 865 -9.26 -37.60 -1.20
CA ILE A 865 -8.32 -36.85 -2.03
C ILE A 865 -7.40 -37.84 -2.74
N HIS A 866 -7.25 -37.66 -4.05
CA HIS A 866 -6.42 -38.49 -4.91
C HIS A 866 -5.26 -37.64 -5.43
N PHE A 867 -4.04 -38.14 -5.24
CA PHE A 867 -2.83 -37.60 -5.83
C PHE A 867 -2.34 -38.58 -6.89
N ASP A 868 -2.40 -38.16 -8.15
CA ASP A 868 -1.99 -38.97 -9.29
C ASP A 868 -0.47 -38.92 -9.48
N ASP A 869 0.10 -39.96 -10.09
CA ASP A 869 1.52 -40.02 -10.51
C ASP A 869 2.54 -39.92 -9.36
N VAL A 870 2.18 -40.34 -8.14
CA VAL A 870 3.07 -40.32 -6.98
C VAL A 870 4.12 -41.43 -7.10
N ARG A 871 5.39 -41.05 -7.16
CA ARG A 871 6.51 -42.00 -7.18
C ARG A 871 6.78 -42.54 -5.78
N LEU A 872 6.58 -43.84 -5.59
CA LEU A 872 6.78 -44.50 -4.30
C LEU A 872 8.27 -44.70 -3.97
N SER A 873 8.61 -44.62 -2.69
CA SER A 873 9.94 -44.90 -2.16
C SER A 873 9.91 -46.16 -1.26
N ASP A 874 10.90 -46.34 -0.40
CA ASP A 874 10.93 -47.46 0.55
C ASP A 874 9.83 -47.31 1.61
N GLN A 875 9.44 -46.08 1.97
CA GLN A 875 8.34 -45.82 2.89
C GLN A 875 7.46 -44.67 2.43
N LEU A 876 6.18 -44.69 2.79
CA LEU A 876 5.29 -43.54 2.76
C LEU A 876 5.14 -43.03 4.20
N ALA A 877 5.71 -41.86 4.49
CA ALA A 877 5.72 -41.27 5.82
C ALA A 877 4.79 -40.06 5.87
N LEU A 878 3.67 -40.19 6.59
CA LEU A 878 2.72 -39.13 6.83
C LEU A 878 2.77 -38.69 8.29
N THR A 879 2.52 -37.42 8.55
CA THR A 879 2.25 -36.88 9.88
C THR A 879 0.79 -36.51 9.93
N VAL A 880 0.05 -37.11 10.86
CA VAL A 880 -1.39 -36.91 11.05
C VAL A 880 -1.62 -36.20 12.37
N ARG A 881 -2.55 -35.25 12.39
CA ARG A 881 -3.03 -34.63 13.63
C ARG A 881 -4.53 -34.45 13.60
N LEU A 882 -5.19 -34.77 14.70
CA LEU A 882 -6.63 -34.62 14.87
C LEU A 882 -7.02 -33.15 15.12
N ASP A 883 -8.05 -32.66 14.42
CA ASP A 883 -8.68 -31.37 14.73
C ASP A 883 -9.42 -31.46 16.08
N PRO A 884 -9.25 -30.50 17.01
CA PRO A 884 -10.01 -30.45 18.26
C PRO A 884 -11.54 -30.53 18.11
N ARG A 885 -12.09 -30.12 16.96
CA ARG A 885 -13.53 -30.19 16.64
C ARG A 885 -13.97 -31.54 16.06
N SER A 886 -13.03 -32.44 15.76
CA SER A 886 -13.29 -33.73 15.14
C SER A 886 -13.92 -34.71 16.13
N VAL A 887 -14.95 -35.44 15.68
CA VAL A 887 -15.39 -36.66 16.38
C VAL A 887 -14.28 -37.72 16.29
N ARG A 888 -14.04 -38.45 17.39
CA ARG A 888 -13.02 -39.52 17.44
C ARG A 888 -13.48 -40.82 16.76
N ALA A 889 -14.78 -41.01 16.57
CA ALA A 889 -15.36 -42.16 15.85
C ALA A 889 -15.29 -41.98 14.32
N ALA A 890 -14.08 -41.94 13.80
CA ALA A 890 -13.79 -41.80 12.38
C ALA A 890 -12.54 -42.60 12.00
N THR A 891 -12.37 -42.84 10.70
CA THR A 891 -11.32 -43.68 10.15
C THR A 891 -10.63 -42.96 9.00
N LEU A 892 -9.30 -42.91 9.04
CA LEU A 892 -8.45 -42.46 7.95
C LEU A 892 -7.86 -43.68 7.25
N SER A 893 -8.22 -43.87 5.98
CA SER A 893 -7.73 -44.94 5.11
C SER A 893 -6.74 -44.36 4.10
N VAL A 894 -5.60 -45.02 3.94
CA VAL A 894 -4.59 -44.73 2.90
C VAL A 894 -4.68 -45.83 1.85
N LEU A 895 -4.91 -45.44 0.60
CA LEU A 895 -5.01 -46.35 -0.53
C LEU A 895 -3.93 -46.03 -1.58
N LEU A 896 -3.43 -47.07 -2.24
CA LEU A 896 -2.57 -46.97 -3.42
C LEU A 896 -3.25 -47.69 -4.59
N ASP A 897 -3.57 -46.96 -5.66
CA ASP A 897 -4.37 -47.44 -6.80
C ASP A 897 -5.69 -48.09 -6.37
N ASP A 898 -6.39 -47.39 -5.48
CA ASP A 898 -7.67 -47.81 -4.87
C ASP A 898 -7.60 -49.10 -4.03
N VAL A 899 -6.41 -49.65 -3.80
CA VAL A 899 -6.18 -50.76 -2.86
C VAL A 899 -5.84 -50.20 -1.48
N LEU A 900 -6.58 -50.62 -0.45
CA LEU A 900 -6.33 -50.26 0.94
C LEU A 900 -4.96 -50.81 1.38
N VAL A 901 -4.05 -49.92 1.76
CA VAL A 901 -2.70 -50.31 2.26
C VAL A 901 -2.53 -50.04 3.75
N HIS A 902 -3.27 -49.08 4.30
CA HIS A 902 -3.25 -48.78 5.72
C HIS A 902 -4.56 -48.14 6.16
N GLU A 903 -4.96 -48.40 7.40
CA GLU A 903 -6.17 -47.84 8.00
C GLU A 903 -5.91 -47.54 9.48
N VAL A 904 -6.30 -46.35 9.92
CA VAL A 904 -6.16 -45.91 11.31
C VAL A 904 -7.47 -45.31 11.81
N ALA A 905 -7.94 -45.79 12.97
CA ALA A 905 -9.10 -45.22 13.66
C ALA A 905 -8.65 -43.98 14.45
N LEU A 906 -9.37 -42.86 14.34
CA LEU A 906 -8.96 -41.58 14.91
C LEU A 906 -9.01 -41.57 16.45
N ASP A 907 -9.71 -42.50 17.10
CA ASP A 907 -9.71 -42.69 18.54
C ASP A 907 -8.42 -43.33 19.07
N THR A 908 -7.65 -43.99 18.20
CA THR A 908 -6.32 -44.52 18.49
C THR A 908 -5.20 -43.51 18.27
N LEU A 909 -5.49 -42.42 17.53
CA LEU A 909 -4.61 -41.26 17.50
C LEU A 909 -4.73 -40.55 18.85
N GLY A 910 -3.60 -40.02 19.36
CA GLY A 910 -3.46 -39.43 20.70
C GLY A 910 -4.37 -38.22 20.96
N GLU A 911 -4.01 -37.40 21.95
CA GLU A 911 -4.87 -36.27 22.30
C GLU A 911 -4.96 -35.24 21.16
N PRO A 912 -6.12 -34.58 20.96
CA PRO A 912 -6.32 -33.62 19.88
C PRO A 912 -5.25 -32.53 19.94
N GLY A 913 -4.57 -32.30 18.81
CA GLY A 913 -3.43 -31.41 18.73
C GLY A 913 -2.06 -32.10 18.69
N GLU A 914 -1.94 -33.37 19.12
CA GLU A 914 -0.68 -34.12 19.03
C GLU A 914 -0.41 -34.61 17.59
N GLN A 915 0.85 -34.52 17.16
CA GLN A 915 1.30 -35.07 15.89
C GLN A 915 1.60 -36.56 16.03
N GLN A 916 1.05 -37.38 15.15
CA GLN A 916 1.37 -38.81 15.07
C GLN A 916 1.99 -39.17 13.73
N PRO A 917 3.16 -39.84 13.73
CA PRO A 917 3.75 -40.37 12.51
C PRO A 917 2.99 -41.63 12.05
N LEU A 918 2.73 -41.72 10.76
CA LEU A 918 2.15 -42.85 10.07
C LEU A 918 3.16 -43.32 9.03
N GLU A 919 3.82 -44.45 9.29
CA GLU A 919 4.82 -45.04 8.41
C GLU A 919 4.23 -46.28 7.73
N ILE A 920 4.13 -46.23 6.41
CA ILE A 920 3.60 -47.33 5.59
C ILE A 920 4.75 -47.89 4.77
N ASP A 921 5.00 -49.20 4.88
CA ASP A 921 6.06 -49.88 4.11
C ASP A 921 5.66 -49.97 2.63
N THR A 922 6.42 -49.33 1.76
CA THR A 922 6.22 -49.35 0.30
C THR A 922 7.39 -49.99 -0.45
N ARG A 923 8.32 -50.68 0.24
CA ARG A 923 9.52 -51.31 -0.37
C ARG A 923 9.18 -52.24 -1.53
N GLY A 924 8.08 -52.99 -1.43
CA GLY A 924 7.62 -53.90 -2.47
C GLY A 924 7.16 -53.22 -3.77
N ARG A 925 6.91 -51.91 -3.73
CA ARG A 925 6.44 -51.08 -4.86
C ARG A 925 7.38 -49.89 -5.13
N ARG A 926 8.64 -49.97 -4.65
CA ARG A 926 9.62 -48.89 -4.77
C ARG A 926 9.82 -48.49 -6.24
N GLY A 927 9.74 -47.19 -6.51
CA GLY A 927 9.95 -46.61 -7.84
C GLY A 927 8.75 -46.71 -8.77
N GLU A 928 7.70 -47.44 -8.40
CA GLU A 928 6.42 -47.45 -9.09
C GLU A 928 5.74 -46.07 -8.97
N ARG A 929 4.93 -45.72 -9.98
CA ARG A 929 4.05 -44.56 -9.93
C ARG A 929 2.65 -45.04 -9.63
N ALA A 930 2.07 -44.55 -8.54
CA ALA A 930 0.76 -44.96 -8.05
C ALA A 930 -0.12 -43.75 -7.79
N THR A 931 -1.43 -43.98 -7.77
CA THR A 931 -2.40 -43.01 -7.26
C THR A 931 -2.48 -43.13 -5.75
N LEU A 932 -2.00 -42.14 -5.01
CA LEU A 932 -2.15 -42.07 -3.56
C LEU A 932 -3.52 -41.46 -3.22
N SER A 933 -4.39 -42.22 -2.58
CA SER A 933 -5.69 -41.75 -2.12
C SER A 933 -5.75 -41.70 -0.59
N LEU A 934 -6.13 -40.55 -0.03
CA LEU A 934 -6.40 -40.41 1.41
C LEU A 934 -7.91 -40.27 1.58
N ARG A 935 -8.52 -41.20 2.32
CA ARG A 935 -9.97 -41.26 2.53
C ARG A 935 -10.28 -41.11 4.01
N LEU A 936 -11.09 -40.10 4.35
CA LEU A 936 -11.59 -39.90 5.70
C LEU A 936 -13.09 -40.24 5.74
N THR A 937 -13.49 -41.08 6.69
CA THR A 937 -14.90 -41.49 6.88
C THR A 937 -15.32 -41.38 8.33
N SER A 938 -16.55 -40.95 8.62
CA SER A 938 -17.12 -41.00 9.97
C SER A 938 -18.51 -41.64 9.96
N GLU A 939 -18.79 -42.48 10.96
CA GLU A 939 -20.14 -43.04 11.14
C GLU A 939 -21.11 -42.05 11.78
N ARG A 940 -20.59 -41.06 12.54
CA ARG A 940 -21.39 -40.09 13.31
C ARG A 940 -20.70 -38.73 13.41
N GLY A 941 -21.14 -37.78 12.58
CA GLY A 941 -20.78 -36.37 12.71
C GLY A 941 -19.52 -35.95 11.97
N TYR A 942 -19.08 -34.72 12.20
CA TYR A 942 -17.92 -34.12 11.53
C TYR A 942 -16.60 -34.66 12.06
N ALA A 943 -15.76 -35.20 11.17
CA ALA A 943 -14.38 -35.57 11.47
C ALA A 943 -13.40 -34.76 10.61
N SER A 944 -12.24 -34.43 11.16
CA SER A 944 -11.19 -33.70 10.45
C SER A 944 -9.78 -34.03 10.95
N VAL A 945 -8.85 -34.09 10.00
CA VAL A 945 -7.42 -34.29 10.23
C VAL A 945 -6.57 -33.30 9.44
N TRP A 946 -5.39 -33.02 10.00
CA TRP A 946 -4.31 -32.28 9.37
C TRP A 946 -3.21 -33.24 8.98
N LEU A 947 -2.78 -33.18 7.72
CA LEU A 947 -1.88 -34.16 7.10
C LEU A 947 -0.66 -33.47 6.47
N ARG A 948 0.50 -34.11 6.57
CA ARG A 948 1.74 -33.71 5.90
C ARG A 948 2.57 -34.93 5.53
N GLY A 949 3.42 -34.83 4.52
CA GLY A 949 4.43 -35.84 4.22
C GLY A 949 4.19 -36.54 2.89
N GLY A 950 4.91 -37.63 2.68
CA GLY A 950 4.91 -38.33 1.40
C GLY A 950 5.97 -39.43 1.35
N PRO A 951 6.24 -39.99 0.16
CA PRO A 951 7.24 -41.03 -0.02
C PRO A 951 8.64 -40.56 0.43
N ARG A 952 9.33 -41.38 1.21
CA ARG A 952 10.70 -41.16 1.71
C ARG A 952 11.61 -42.33 1.39
#